data_AF-A0A954TQN5-F1
#
_entry.id   AF-A0A954TQN5-F1
#
_cell.length_a   1.000
_cell.length_b   1.000
_cell.length_c   1.000
_cell.angle_alpha   90.00
_cell.angle_beta   90.00
_cell.angle_gamma   90.00
#
_symmetry.space_group_name_H-M   'P 1'
#
loop_
_entity.id
_entity.type
_entity.pdbx_description
1 polymer ?
#
loop_
_entity_poly.entity_id
_entity_poly.type
_entity_poly.pdbx_seq_one_letter_code
_entity_poly.pdbx_strand_id
1 'polypeptide(L)'
;VNGQLRVDDPNVEPPSGLGERVFKDRGGFDRGDLEGPRVTLLSPLAPGIGLDAGRATVLGAAPQAFEIQLIDGIPPADVVPGTGIDDRSVSSGSLILLKDGVALVEGIDYRFAYNPSTNIIRLTPIAGVWENDSTYLIRMIDSSDAIIRAADGVVYPDGQRVTVIDELNMPTTFEYDSGIIIDLLAGMTATTADGLFIDVYDGFITRRFELDSNNSASPISVPVTIPAAGTTADFAAALAAAIDADSLLRFTARSSGETIQLVGGTPLSTATTTNGSVQIAGRIGTSTGFGFEIPPIGTSTVANVTDGQSITVRLGAVNEVVFEFDNNGLLVNPTATRVPLADNASLDQVINALVIAIGGSGLGLAPTNAGYGRIFLGGDNTYSVDLSNSNATQIALPGEAATVPINIPIDQPALEIVKIIQQAIDDQNLPGVSTSLVDVRVFLDGTGGVSGFGAVDIVVVQDQVGNLLQSNQADGRTELTIFVGTGFDYGDAPAPYTSSLADGGPRHQLDLSLSLGPQISADSDAELPNADSFDDGVTLPSVFQSGFSSNIGIYVRNTDAGLLTDNPVYVDAWFDWNQNGVFEVQERQRFGTLGTGLTQLFNNVTTTVQITVPPSALPGPTYARFRLSESPFTGPVGTASSGEVEDYSIFVAVNPYQNPSNRFDTNASLAVTPLDALQVINALARSGSTTGSVNLETTPITTPQFPDVNGDGRLTSSDALAVINELARLNSSANPEGEQVGTNYVAAAPGVLASGSTALGDLLIYQSVNGTLAGPSDDVDQSSSDVEQQPVAAVAQQPTKTSVFDSAASIELDSIVDDLAADAANSKGQSGGSESELDQFFASLS
;
A
#
# COMPACT_ATOMS: atom_id res chain seq x y z
N VAL A 1 -15.87 28.67 -42.47
CA VAL A 1 -16.83 27.55 -42.50
C VAL A 1 -16.05 26.33 -42.95
N ASN A 2 -15.35 25.69 -42.03
CA ASN A 2 -14.52 24.52 -42.31
C ASN A 2 -15.44 23.30 -42.18
N GLY A 3 -15.62 22.57 -43.28
CA GLY A 3 -16.46 21.38 -43.30
C GLY A 3 -15.72 20.20 -42.71
N GLN A 4 -15.97 19.90 -41.43
CA GLN A 4 -15.53 18.67 -40.78
C GLN A 4 -16.47 17.51 -41.21
N LEU A 5 -15.92 16.32 -41.41
CA LEU A 5 -16.68 15.13 -41.75
C LEU A 5 -17.42 14.64 -40.49
N ARG A 6 -18.75 14.51 -40.54
CA ARG A 6 -19.56 14.06 -39.40
C ARG A 6 -19.75 12.55 -39.41
N VAL A 7 -19.55 11.91 -38.27
CA VAL A 7 -19.78 10.48 -38.02
C VAL A 7 -20.97 10.34 -37.06
N ASP A 8 -21.77 9.29 -37.21
CA ASP A 8 -22.95 9.02 -36.37
C ASP A 8 -22.54 8.33 -35.04
N ASP A 9 -23.23 8.66 -33.94
CA ASP A 9 -23.01 8.09 -32.60
C ASP A 9 -23.60 6.67 -32.50
N PRO A 10 -22.81 5.62 -32.22
CA PRO A 10 -23.30 4.24 -32.13
C PRO A 10 -24.14 3.95 -30.86
N ASN A 11 -24.11 4.83 -29.85
CA ASN A 11 -24.81 4.65 -28.57
C ASN A 11 -26.17 5.37 -28.52
N VAL A 12 -26.56 6.07 -29.59
CA VAL A 12 -27.85 6.76 -29.69
C VAL A 12 -28.62 6.22 -30.89
N GLU A 13 -29.75 5.57 -30.65
CA GLU A 13 -30.65 5.16 -31.73
C GLU A 13 -31.23 6.40 -32.43
N PRO A 14 -31.05 6.55 -33.75
CA PRO A 14 -31.70 7.63 -34.47
C PRO A 14 -33.22 7.43 -34.40
N PRO A 15 -34.01 8.48 -34.06
CA PRO A 15 -35.45 8.34 -33.95
C PRO A 15 -36.07 7.90 -35.27
N SER A 16 -37.09 7.04 -35.19
CA SER A 16 -37.77 6.46 -36.34
C SER A 16 -38.62 7.50 -37.09
N GLY A 17 -37.98 8.26 -37.98
CA GLY A 17 -38.62 9.28 -38.82
C GLY A 17 -38.41 9.02 -40.31
N LEU A 18 -39.43 8.48 -40.97
CA LEU A 18 -39.55 8.39 -42.42
C LEU A 18 -39.64 9.80 -43.05
N GLY A 19 -38.80 10.09 -44.05
CA GLY A 19 -39.20 10.94 -45.18
C GLY A 19 -38.50 12.29 -45.39
N GLU A 20 -37.56 12.30 -46.34
CA GLU A 20 -37.46 13.26 -47.47
C GLU A 20 -37.11 14.75 -47.24
N ARG A 21 -36.55 15.16 -46.10
CA ARG A 21 -35.82 16.46 -46.04
C ARG A 21 -34.49 16.32 -45.31
N VAL A 22 -33.41 16.26 -46.08
CA VAL A 22 -32.01 16.29 -45.60
C VAL A 22 -31.61 17.71 -45.20
N PHE A 23 -32.41 18.35 -44.35
CA PHE A 23 -31.85 19.32 -43.42
C PHE A 23 -31.42 18.49 -42.22
N LYS A 24 -30.14 18.14 -42.17
CA LYS A 24 -29.45 17.80 -40.92
C LYS A 24 -29.74 18.96 -39.96
N ASP A 25 -30.79 18.81 -39.16
CA ASP A 25 -31.27 19.79 -38.22
C ASP A 25 -30.20 20.02 -37.14
N ARG A 26 -29.57 21.19 -37.24
CA ARG A 26 -29.29 22.21 -36.22
C ARG A 26 -29.40 21.84 -34.71
N GLY A 27 -28.88 20.69 -34.32
CA GLY A 27 -28.75 20.30 -32.90
C GLY A 27 -27.68 19.26 -32.59
N GLY A 28 -26.91 18.78 -33.58
CA GLY A 28 -25.76 17.91 -33.32
C GLY A 28 -24.53 18.74 -32.99
N PHE A 29 -24.18 18.82 -31.71
CA PHE A 29 -22.86 19.27 -31.26
C PHE A 29 -21.78 18.36 -31.86
N ASP A 30 -20.64 18.94 -32.24
CA ASP A 30 -19.50 18.31 -32.90
C ASP A 30 -18.82 17.24 -32.02
N ARG A 31 -19.41 16.05 -31.84
CA ARG A 31 -18.74 14.90 -31.18
C ARG A 31 -17.78 14.13 -32.11
N GLY A 32 -17.17 14.82 -33.08
CA GLY A 32 -16.16 14.23 -33.96
C GLY A 32 -14.76 14.25 -33.37
N ASP A 33 -14.56 15.07 -32.34
CA ASP A 33 -13.33 15.19 -31.58
C ASP A 33 -13.37 14.23 -30.39
N LEU A 34 -12.40 13.32 -30.33
CA LEU A 34 -12.27 12.30 -29.28
C LEU A 34 -10.93 12.45 -28.53
N GLU A 35 -10.09 13.40 -28.94
CA GLU A 35 -8.82 13.66 -28.29
C GLU A 35 -9.01 14.79 -27.28
N GLY A 36 -8.72 14.51 -26.01
CA GLY A 36 -8.76 15.53 -24.97
C GLY A 36 -7.64 16.57 -25.09
N PRO A 37 -7.74 17.70 -24.38
CA PRO A 37 -6.68 18.70 -24.36
C PRO A 37 -5.42 18.18 -23.67
N ARG A 38 -4.29 18.85 -23.90
CA ARG A 38 -2.99 18.59 -23.28
C ARG A 38 -2.48 19.81 -22.53
N VAL A 39 -1.52 19.58 -21.65
CA VAL A 39 -0.82 20.63 -20.92
C VAL A 39 0.66 20.70 -21.33
N THR A 40 1.22 21.89 -21.40
CA THR A 40 2.66 22.10 -21.56
C THR A 40 3.15 23.25 -20.68
N LEU A 41 4.39 23.18 -20.22
CA LEU A 41 5.02 24.22 -19.43
C LEU A 41 5.79 25.19 -20.33
N LEU A 42 5.39 26.47 -20.32
CA LEU A 42 5.96 27.53 -21.14
C LEU A 42 7.08 28.31 -20.42
N SER A 43 6.89 28.54 -19.12
CA SER A 43 7.87 29.26 -18.31
C SER A 43 7.97 28.59 -16.94
N PRO A 44 9.11 27.97 -16.60
CA PRO A 44 10.21 27.64 -17.52
C PRO A 44 9.78 26.69 -18.64
N LEU A 45 10.51 26.66 -19.76
CA LEU A 45 10.14 25.82 -20.90
C LEU A 45 10.44 24.35 -20.60
N ALA A 46 9.43 23.49 -20.69
CA ALA A 46 9.60 22.04 -20.71
C ALA A 46 9.25 21.47 -22.10
N PRO A 47 9.79 20.31 -22.49
CA PRO A 47 9.26 19.53 -23.59
C PRO A 47 7.75 19.26 -23.40
N GLY A 48 6.98 19.27 -24.49
CA GLY A 48 5.53 19.00 -24.46
C GLY A 48 5.16 17.53 -24.73
N ILE A 49 6.13 16.71 -25.15
CA ILE A 49 5.97 15.29 -25.50
C ILE A 49 7.28 14.54 -25.21
N GLY A 50 7.21 13.23 -24.97
CA GLY A 50 8.36 12.38 -24.66
C GLY A 50 8.50 12.08 -23.17
N LEU A 51 9.61 11.44 -22.78
CA LEU A 51 9.88 11.05 -21.38
C LEU A 51 10.05 12.27 -20.46
N ASP A 52 10.54 13.39 -20.99
CA ASP A 52 10.77 14.63 -20.23
C ASP A 52 9.60 15.62 -20.32
N ALA A 53 8.43 15.17 -20.77
CA ALA A 53 7.28 16.05 -20.96
C ALA A 53 6.86 16.68 -19.62
N GLY A 54 6.83 18.01 -19.57
CA GLY A 54 6.46 18.75 -18.37
C GLY A 54 7.55 18.88 -17.29
N ARG A 55 8.77 18.40 -17.53
CA ARG A 55 9.91 18.57 -16.62
C ARG A 55 10.79 19.75 -17.05
N ALA A 56 11.15 20.62 -16.10
CA ALA A 56 12.02 21.76 -16.37
C ALA A 56 12.97 22.06 -15.19
N THR A 57 14.25 22.27 -15.51
CA THR A 57 15.29 22.68 -14.56
C THR A 57 15.68 24.14 -14.80
N VAL A 58 15.55 24.99 -13.78
CA VAL A 58 15.97 26.40 -13.82
C VAL A 58 17.25 26.59 -13.03
N LEU A 59 18.36 26.66 -13.77
CA LEU A 59 19.68 27.00 -13.21
C LEU A 59 19.84 28.52 -13.14
N GLY A 60 19.87 29.07 -11.91
CA GLY A 60 20.12 30.49 -11.67
C GLY A 60 18.90 31.26 -11.16
N ALA A 61 18.51 32.35 -11.84
CA ALA A 61 17.46 33.22 -11.34
C ALA A 61 16.07 32.55 -11.48
N ALA A 62 15.37 32.41 -10.36
CA ALA A 62 14.01 31.89 -10.31
C ALA A 62 13.07 32.63 -11.29
N PRO A 63 12.17 31.91 -11.99
CA PRO A 63 11.25 32.54 -12.91
C PRO A 63 10.25 33.44 -12.16
N GLN A 64 9.73 34.47 -12.81
CA GLN A 64 8.79 35.39 -12.16
C GLN A 64 7.39 34.78 -11.95
N ALA A 65 7.08 33.72 -12.69
CA ALA A 65 5.84 32.96 -12.61
C ALA A 65 6.04 31.60 -13.28
N PHE A 66 5.17 30.65 -12.95
CA PHE A 66 5.01 29.45 -13.75
C PHE A 66 3.90 29.68 -14.77
N GLU A 67 4.19 29.47 -16.05
CA GLU A 67 3.21 29.61 -17.13
C GLU A 67 2.96 28.25 -17.79
N ILE A 68 1.69 27.90 -17.87
CA ILE A 68 1.21 26.59 -18.32
C ILE A 68 0.24 26.85 -19.46
N GLN A 69 0.42 26.19 -20.60
CA GLN A 69 -0.48 26.31 -21.73
C GLN A 69 -1.32 25.05 -21.89
N LEU A 70 -2.63 25.25 -21.98
CA LEU A 70 -3.57 24.22 -22.39
C LEU A 70 -3.70 24.24 -23.91
N ILE A 71 -3.56 23.08 -24.53
CA ILE A 71 -3.55 22.95 -25.98
C ILE A 71 -4.53 21.88 -26.41
N ASP A 72 -5.36 22.21 -27.38
CA ASP A 72 -6.29 21.29 -28.01
C ASP A 72 -6.06 21.34 -29.54
N GLY A 73 -5.50 20.26 -30.09
CA GLY A 73 -5.02 20.15 -31.47
C GLY A 73 -3.66 20.80 -31.77
N ILE A 74 -2.65 20.00 -32.15
CA ILE A 74 -1.37 20.52 -32.71
C ILE A 74 -0.94 19.74 -33.96
N PRO A 75 -0.95 20.36 -35.16
CA PRO A 75 -0.31 19.80 -36.34
C PRO A 75 1.22 19.73 -36.15
N PRO A 76 1.90 18.62 -36.47
CA PRO A 76 1.45 17.47 -37.25
C PRO A 76 1.09 16.22 -36.41
N ALA A 77 1.11 16.32 -35.08
CA ALA A 77 0.82 15.19 -34.20
C ALA A 77 -0.68 14.86 -34.13
N ASP A 78 -1.52 15.88 -34.28
CA ASP A 78 -2.97 15.75 -34.37
C ASP A 78 -3.45 16.02 -35.80
N VAL A 79 -4.18 15.07 -36.36
CA VAL A 79 -4.75 15.12 -37.71
C VAL A 79 -6.14 15.75 -37.74
N VAL A 80 -6.76 15.97 -36.57
CA VAL A 80 -8.05 16.64 -36.40
C VAL A 80 -7.81 17.94 -35.63
N PRO A 81 -8.27 19.11 -36.10
CA PRO A 81 -8.24 20.30 -35.28
C PRO A 81 -9.17 20.13 -34.09
N GLY A 82 -8.64 20.21 -32.87
CA GLY A 82 -9.40 20.21 -31.63
C GLY A 82 -10.47 21.32 -31.59
N THR A 83 -11.49 21.14 -30.75
CA THR A 83 -12.62 22.08 -30.62
C THR A 83 -12.35 23.31 -29.75
N GLY A 84 -11.24 23.32 -29.03
CA GLY A 84 -10.79 24.35 -28.10
C GLY A 84 -11.14 24.00 -26.65
N ILE A 85 -10.45 24.66 -25.72
CA ILE A 85 -10.65 24.49 -24.27
C ILE A 85 -12.03 25.04 -23.85
N ASP A 86 -12.74 24.33 -22.95
CA ASP A 86 -13.87 24.91 -22.23
C ASP A 86 -13.35 25.79 -21.10
N ASP A 87 -13.29 27.10 -21.32
CA ASP A 87 -12.78 28.08 -20.34
C ASP A 87 -13.46 27.98 -18.95
N ARG A 88 -14.68 27.45 -18.87
CA ARG A 88 -15.42 27.30 -17.61
C ARG A 88 -14.90 26.13 -16.77
N SER A 89 -14.15 25.21 -17.39
CA SER A 89 -13.49 24.09 -16.73
C SER A 89 -12.14 24.46 -16.10
N VAL A 90 -11.67 25.69 -16.32
CA VAL A 90 -10.36 26.15 -15.86
C VAL A 90 -10.53 27.14 -14.70
N SER A 91 -10.10 26.74 -13.52
CA SER A 91 -10.14 27.52 -12.29
C SER A 91 -8.90 27.26 -11.43
N SER A 92 -8.76 27.96 -10.31
CA SER A 92 -7.69 27.64 -9.36
C SER A 92 -7.88 26.28 -8.68
N GLY A 93 -9.09 25.71 -8.72
CA GLY A 93 -9.36 24.33 -8.28
C GLY A 93 -9.00 23.27 -9.32
N SER A 94 -8.55 23.65 -10.51
CA SER A 94 -8.16 22.71 -11.57
C SER A 94 -6.74 22.15 -11.40
N LEU A 95 -5.98 22.62 -10.40
CA LEU A 95 -4.62 22.14 -10.12
C LEU A 95 -4.27 22.23 -8.63
N ILE A 96 -3.22 21.51 -8.25
CA ILE A 96 -2.52 21.59 -6.98
C ILE A 96 -1.08 21.99 -7.28
N LEU A 97 -0.54 22.95 -6.53
CA LEU A 97 0.88 23.29 -6.56
C LEU A 97 1.53 22.81 -5.28
N LEU A 98 2.54 21.95 -5.38
CA LEU A 98 3.35 21.49 -4.27
C LEU A 98 4.76 22.06 -4.37
N LYS A 99 5.38 22.32 -3.23
CA LYS A 99 6.80 22.65 -3.08
C LYS A 99 7.42 21.60 -2.15
N ASP A 100 8.37 20.84 -2.66
CA ASP A 100 9.07 19.76 -1.93
C ASP A 100 8.08 18.76 -1.27
N GLY A 101 6.99 18.46 -1.98
CA GLY A 101 5.90 17.59 -1.50
C GLY A 101 4.87 18.27 -0.57
N VAL A 102 5.07 19.55 -0.21
CA VAL A 102 4.12 20.31 0.61
C VAL A 102 3.24 21.17 -0.27
N ALA A 103 1.92 21.01 -0.18
CA ALA A 103 0.99 21.79 -0.97
C ALA A 103 0.97 23.28 -0.58
N LEU A 104 0.96 24.15 -1.60
CA LEU A 104 0.89 25.59 -1.48
C LEU A 104 -0.56 26.09 -1.59
N VAL A 105 -0.84 27.21 -0.93
CA VAL A 105 -2.18 27.78 -0.80
C VAL A 105 -2.33 29.03 -1.68
N GLU A 106 -3.33 29.01 -2.56
CA GLU A 106 -3.69 30.19 -3.35
C GLU A 106 -4.11 31.36 -2.44
N GLY A 107 -3.63 32.56 -2.71
CA GLY A 107 -3.91 33.76 -1.93
C GLY A 107 -2.96 33.98 -0.74
N ILE A 108 -2.20 32.95 -0.35
CA ILE A 108 -1.14 33.01 0.67
C ILE A 108 0.23 32.89 0.01
N ASP A 109 0.47 31.79 -0.69
CA ASP A 109 1.77 31.46 -1.28
C ASP A 109 1.87 31.92 -2.74
N TYR A 110 0.79 31.78 -3.51
CA TYR A 110 0.75 32.16 -4.92
C TYR A 110 -0.61 32.75 -5.33
N ARG A 111 -0.67 33.37 -6.51
CA ARG A 111 -1.91 33.82 -7.16
C ARG A 111 -2.11 33.07 -8.46
N PHE A 112 -3.33 32.60 -8.68
CA PHE A 112 -3.77 32.00 -9.94
C PHE A 112 -4.32 33.07 -10.88
N ALA A 113 -4.02 32.94 -12.18
CA ALA A 113 -4.65 33.70 -13.24
C ALA A 113 -4.81 32.82 -14.49
N TYR A 114 -5.91 32.97 -15.21
CA TYR A 114 -6.17 32.27 -16.47
C TYR A 114 -6.53 33.28 -17.58
N ASN A 115 -5.93 33.11 -18.76
CA ASN A 115 -6.24 33.90 -19.95
C ASN A 115 -6.94 33.01 -21.01
N PRO A 116 -8.27 33.17 -21.20
CA PRO A 116 -9.04 32.34 -22.14
C PRO A 116 -8.73 32.64 -23.61
N SER A 117 -8.06 33.76 -23.93
CA SER A 117 -7.66 34.05 -25.32
C SER A 117 -6.38 33.34 -25.73
N THR A 118 -5.55 32.93 -24.76
CA THR A 118 -4.27 32.26 -25.01
C THR A 118 -4.21 30.86 -24.41
N ASN A 119 -5.24 30.45 -23.65
CA ASN A 119 -5.30 29.22 -22.87
C ASN A 119 -4.11 29.06 -21.92
N ILE A 120 -3.65 30.16 -21.33
CA ILE A 120 -2.49 30.16 -20.41
C ILE A 120 -2.97 30.33 -18.98
N ILE A 121 -2.58 29.38 -18.13
CA ILE A 121 -2.61 29.51 -16.68
C ILE A 121 -1.28 30.11 -16.23
N ARG A 122 -1.34 31.09 -15.32
CA ARG A 122 -0.18 31.76 -14.74
C ARG A 122 -0.25 31.69 -13.23
N LEU A 123 0.76 31.08 -12.61
CA LEU A 123 0.96 31.01 -11.17
C LEU A 123 2.05 31.99 -10.77
N THR A 124 1.71 32.97 -9.93
CA THR A 124 2.66 34.03 -9.50
C THR A 124 2.91 33.94 -7.99
N PRO A 125 4.17 33.85 -7.52
CA PRO A 125 4.46 33.77 -6.10
C PRO A 125 4.12 35.09 -5.40
N ILE A 126 3.44 35.03 -4.26
CA ILE A 126 3.06 36.22 -3.48
C ILE A 126 4.27 36.84 -2.79
N ALA A 127 5.27 36.02 -2.42
CA ALA A 127 6.57 36.47 -1.92
C ALA A 127 7.37 37.26 -2.98
N GLY A 128 6.95 37.25 -4.24
CA GLY A 128 7.59 37.97 -5.36
C GLY A 128 8.68 37.19 -6.09
N VAL A 129 9.14 36.07 -5.52
CA VAL A 129 10.10 35.15 -6.15
C VAL A 129 9.80 33.73 -5.67
N TRP A 130 10.00 32.73 -6.53
CA TRP A 130 10.01 31.33 -6.11
C TRP A 130 11.27 31.05 -5.31
N GLU A 131 11.17 30.17 -4.31
CA GLU A 131 12.32 29.79 -3.50
C GLU A 131 13.31 28.96 -4.31
N ASN A 132 14.59 29.17 -4.02
CA ASN A 132 15.68 28.45 -4.63
C ASN A 132 15.88 27.10 -3.92
N ASP A 133 16.47 26.15 -4.62
CA ASP A 133 16.75 24.80 -4.15
C ASP A 133 15.47 24.07 -3.73
N SER A 134 14.42 24.23 -4.54
CA SER A 134 13.09 23.64 -4.31
C SER A 134 12.51 23.03 -5.58
N THR A 135 11.84 21.89 -5.43
CA THR A 135 11.07 21.25 -6.50
C THR A 135 9.61 21.63 -6.37
N TYR A 136 9.08 22.25 -7.42
CA TYR A 136 7.67 22.58 -7.55
C TYR A 136 6.98 21.57 -8.45
N LEU A 137 5.93 20.93 -7.94
CA LEU A 137 5.09 20.00 -8.70
C LEU A 137 3.72 20.64 -8.91
N ILE A 138 3.34 20.84 -10.17
CA ILE A 138 1.99 21.24 -10.54
C ILE A 138 1.25 19.99 -10.99
N ARG A 139 0.32 19.51 -10.17
CA ARG A 139 -0.57 18.40 -10.52
C ARG A 139 -1.89 18.97 -11.01
N MET A 140 -2.32 18.60 -12.21
CA MET A 140 -3.65 18.93 -12.70
C MET A 140 -4.65 17.95 -12.09
N ILE A 141 -5.82 18.47 -11.71
CA ILE A 141 -6.90 17.65 -11.15
C ILE A 141 -7.58 16.86 -12.26
N ASP A 142 -7.82 15.57 -12.02
CA ASP A 142 -8.51 14.66 -12.95
C ASP A 142 -9.83 14.12 -12.38
N SER A 143 -10.47 13.18 -13.09
CA SER A 143 -11.77 12.62 -12.69
C SER A 143 -11.71 11.66 -11.49
N SER A 144 -10.52 11.23 -11.10
CA SER A 144 -10.28 10.38 -9.93
C SER A 144 -9.96 11.18 -8.67
N ASP A 145 -9.95 12.50 -8.77
CA ASP A 145 -9.71 13.41 -7.66
C ASP A 145 -11.02 13.99 -7.10
N ALA A 146 -11.06 14.21 -5.79
CA ALA A 146 -12.15 14.94 -5.16
C ALA A 146 -11.67 15.81 -4.00
N ILE A 147 -12.48 16.80 -3.61
CA ILE A 147 -12.13 17.72 -2.52
C ILE A 147 -13.27 17.79 -1.51
N ILE A 148 -12.91 17.69 -0.23
CA ILE A 148 -13.77 18.03 0.91
C ILE A 148 -13.21 19.28 1.58
N ARG A 149 -14.03 20.32 1.72
CA ARG A 149 -13.67 21.56 2.40
C ARG A 149 -14.23 21.59 3.82
N ALA A 150 -13.34 21.84 4.77
CA ALA A 150 -13.66 22.06 6.17
C ALA A 150 -14.13 23.49 6.46
N ALA A 151 -14.88 23.63 7.54
CA ALA A 151 -15.31 24.89 8.15
C ALA A 151 -15.03 24.89 9.66
N ASP A 152 -15.29 25.99 10.35
CA ASP A 152 -15.17 26.05 11.81
C ASP A 152 -16.20 25.10 12.47
N GLY A 153 -15.88 24.55 13.64
CA GLY A 153 -16.69 23.53 14.30
C GLY A 153 -18.16 23.92 14.52
N VAL A 154 -18.43 25.21 14.77
CA VAL A 154 -19.79 25.78 14.92
C VAL A 154 -20.67 25.66 13.67
N VAL A 155 -20.09 25.40 12.49
CA VAL A 155 -20.81 25.38 11.21
C VAL A 155 -21.50 24.05 10.97
N TYR A 156 -21.05 22.97 11.60
CA TYR A 156 -21.52 21.61 11.32
C TYR A 156 -22.78 21.29 12.11
N PRO A 157 -23.94 21.14 11.44
CA PRO A 157 -25.13 20.61 12.09
C PRO A 157 -24.98 19.11 12.30
N ASP A 158 -25.48 18.64 13.44
CA ASP A 158 -25.51 17.22 13.78
C ASP A 158 -26.22 16.36 12.71
N GLY A 159 -25.63 15.21 12.37
CA GLY A 159 -26.21 14.25 11.44
C GLY A 159 -26.05 14.60 9.96
N GLN A 160 -25.37 15.71 9.62
CA GLN A 160 -24.97 15.97 8.23
C GLN A 160 -24.00 14.90 7.73
N ARG A 161 -24.05 14.60 6.42
CA ARG A 161 -23.30 13.49 5.83
C ARG A 161 -22.41 13.93 4.69
N VAL A 162 -21.28 13.24 4.55
CA VAL A 162 -20.41 13.27 3.37
C VAL A 162 -20.16 11.84 2.92
N THR A 163 -20.27 11.57 1.62
CA THR A 163 -20.10 10.24 1.05
C THR A 163 -18.91 10.25 0.10
N VAL A 164 -17.97 9.35 0.33
CA VAL A 164 -16.80 9.10 -0.53
C VAL A 164 -17.03 7.80 -1.28
N ILE A 165 -16.81 7.82 -2.59
CA ILE A 165 -16.87 6.64 -3.45
C ILE A 165 -15.43 6.17 -3.70
N ASP A 166 -15.13 4.90 -3.41
CA ASP A 166 -13.80 4.34 -3.64
C ASP A 166 -13.58 3.95 -5.11
N GLU A 167 -12.37 3.47 -5.44
CA GLU A 167 -12.02 3.04 -6.82
C GLU A 167 -12.91 1.89 -7.33
N LEU A 168 -13.49 1.10 -6.41
CA LEU A 168 -14.39 -0.01 -6.71
C LEU A 168 -15.86 0.43 -6.87
N ASN A 169 -16.12 1.74 -6.87
CA ASN A 169 -17.46 2.35 -6.88
C ASN A 169 -18.33 2.00 -5.66
N MET A 170 -17.72 1.69 -4.52
CA MET A 170 -18.42 1.42 -3.27
C MET A 170 -18.50 2.71 -2.43
N PRO A 171 -19.72 3.15 -2.02
CA PRO A 171 -19.87 4.35 -1.22
C PRO A 171 -19.63 4.07 0.27
N THR A 172 -18.80 4.90 0.89
CA THR A 172 -18.67 5.00 2.34
C THR A 172 -19.24 6.33 2.80
N THR A 173 -20.24 6.27 3.68
CA THR A 173 -20.92 7.48 4.18
C THR A 173 -20.43 7.81 5.57
N PHE A 174 -19.90 9.01 5.72
CA PHE A 174 -19.49 9.60 6.98
C PHE A 174 -20.58 10.54 7.47
N GLU A 175 -20.75 10.62 8.79
CA GLU A 175 -21.73 11.48 9.44
C GLU A 175 -21.00 12.36 10.47
N TYR A 176 -21.21 13.67 10.37
CA TYR A 176 -20.68 14.66 11.30
C TYR A 176 -21.44 14.57 12.62
N ASP A 177 -20.76 14.08 13.66
CA ASP A 177 -21.27 13.97 15.03
C ASP A 177 -20.81 15.20 15.82
N SER A 178 -21.75 16.11 16.07
CA SER A 178 -21.52 17.29 16.89
C SER A 178 -22.05 17.09 18.31
N GLY A 179 -22.63 15.93 18.62
CA GLY A 179 -23.25 15.65 19.90
C GLY A 179 -24.50 16.50 20.15
N ILE A 180 -24.76 16.77 21.43
CA ILE A 180 -25.88 17.62 21.83
C ILE A 180 -25.41 19.07 21.87
N ILE A 181 -26.07 19.92 21.10
CA ILE A 181 -25.83 21.36 21.05
C ILE A 181 -26.87 22.08 21.91
N ILE A 182 -26.40 22.98 22.77
CA ILE A 182 -27.20 23.83 23.64
C ILE A 182 -26.85 25.29 23.32
N ASP A 183 -27.79 26.02 22.74
CA ASP A 183 -27.64 27.45 22.44
C ASP A 183 -28.36 28.29 23.49
N LEU A 184 -27.63 29.22 24.10
CA LEU A 184 -28.23 30.26 24.94
C LEU A 184 -28.61 31.48 24.09
N LEU A 185 -29.78 32.06 24.34
CA LEU A 185 -30.22 33.26 23.63
C LEU A 185 -29.23 34.42 23.85
N ALA A 186 -28.82 35.07 22.76
CA ALA A 186 -27.91 36.21 22.84
C ALA A 186 -28.51 37.40 23.62
N GLY A 187 -27.65 38.17 24.30
CA GLY A 187 -28.03 39.40 25.00
C GLY A 187 -28.59 39.22 26.41
N MET A 188 -28.41 38.05 27.02
CA MET A 188 -28.77 37.81 28.42
C MET A 188 -27.85 38.61 29.36
N THR A 189 -28.43 39.12 30.43
CA THR A 189 -27.73 39.67 31.59
C THR A 189 -27.77 38.67 32.75
N ALA A 190 -26.91 38.86 33.76
CA ALA A 190 -26.90 37.96 34.92
C ALA A 190 -28.28 37.86 35.60
N THR A 191 -29.02 38.96 35.67
CA THR A 191 -30.37 39.00 36.24
C THR A 191 -31.40 38.22 35.42
N THR A 192 -31.28 38.22 34.10
CA THR A 192 -32.20 37.46 33.21
C THR A 192 -31.81 35.99 33.07
N ALA A 193 -30.54 35.66 33.32
CA ALA A 193 -30.02 34.30 33.31
C ALA A 193 -30.23 33.57 34.65
N ASP A 194 -30.35 34.31 35.76
CA ASP A 194 -30.56 33.78 37.11
C ASP A 194 -31.77 32.83 37.18
N GLY A 195 -31.54 31.61 37.68
CA GLY A 195 -32.55 30.55 37.80
C GLY A 195 -32.83 29.76 36.52
N LEU A 196 -32.14 30.05 35.41
CA LEU A 196 -32.20 29.23 34.20
C LEU A 196 -31.54 27.87 34.47
N PHE A 197 -32.23 26.78 34.13
CA PHE A 197 -31.71 25.44 34.37
C PHE A 197 -31.76 24.55 33.13
N ILE A 198 -30.89 23.55 33.13
CA ILE A 198 -30.83 22.47 32.14
C ILE A 198 -30.67 21.14 32.88
N ASP A 199 -31.47 20.15 32.49
CA ASP A 199 -31.33 18.77 32.90
C ASP A 199 -30.54 18.01 31.84
N VAL A 200 -29.37 17.48 32.21
CA VAL A 200 -28.55 16.64 31.34
C VAL A 200 -28.58 15.19 31.82
N TYR A 201 -28.78 14.26 30.91
CA TYR A 201 -28.79 12.82 31.16
C TYR A 201 -27.76 12.16 30.26
N ASP A 202 -26.78 11.46 30.84
CA ASP A 202 -25.66 10.84 30.10
C ASP A 202 -25.91 9.39 29.67
N GLY A 203 -27.12 8.87 29.89
CA GLY A 203 -27.46 7.46 29.74
C GLY A 203 -27.51 6.68 31.05
N PHE A 204 -27.07 7.27 32.16
CA PHE A 204 -27.06 6.62 33.47
C PHE A 204 -27.59 7.52 34.59
N ILE A 205 -27.18 8.79 34.62
CA ILE A 205 -27.50 9.74 35.68
C ILE A 205 -28.05 11.02 35.05
N THR A 206 -29.10 11.57 35.67
CA THR A 206 -29.60 12.92 35.35
C THR A 206 -29.07 13.92 36.37
N ARG A 207 -28.53 15.05 35.89
CA ARG A 207 -28.12 16.19 36.72
C ARG A 207 -28.77 17.48 36.22
N ARG A 208 -29.26 18.28 37.17
CA ARG A 208 -29.77 19.63 36.91
C ARG A 208 -28.69 20.65 37.19
N PHE A 209 -28.39 21.51 36.22
CA PHE A 209 -27.51 22.66 36.39
C PHE A 209 -28.35 23.94 36.35
N GLU A 210 -28.08 24.89 37.25
CA GLU A 210 -28.84 26.15 37.35
C GLU A 210 -27.88 27.34 37.40
N LEU A 211 -28.07 28.30 36.50
CA LEU A 211 -27.29 29.54 36.49
C LEU A 211 -27.66 30.41 37.70
N ASP A 212 -26.65 30.84 38.45
CA ASP A 212 -26.82 31.51 39.73
C ASP A 212 -25.91 32.75 39.85
N SER A 213 -26.53 33.91 39.99
CA SER A 213 -25.87 35.21 40.14
C SER A 213 -25.86 35.74 41.58
N ASN A 214 -26.61 35.12 42.49
CA ASN A 214 -26.87 35.63 43.84
C ASN A 214 -26.69 34.59 44.95
N ASN A 215 -26.16 33.42 44.62
CA ASN A 215 -25.94 32.28 45.51
C ASN A 215 -27.27 31.74 46.08
N SER A 216 -28.33 31.75 45.27
CA SER A 216 -29.67 31.28 45.62
C SER A 216 -30.24 30.26 44.63
N ALA A 217 -29.43 29.30 44.18
CA ALA A 217 -29.91 28.16 43.39
C ALA A 217 -30.81 27.19 44.19
N SER A 218 -31.61 26.40 43.46
CA SER A 218 -32.44 25.33 44.02
C SER A 218 -31.60 24.22 44.68
N PRO A 219 -32.03 23.63 45.82
CA PRO A 219 -31.27 22.57 46.51
C PRO A 219 -31.08 21.27 45.73
N ILE A 220 -31.84 21.06 44.65
CA ILE A 220 -31.73 19.89 43.77
C ILE A 220 -30.87 20.15 42.53
N SER A 221 -30.42 21.39 42.34
CA SER A 221 -29.59 21.82 41.23
C SER A 221 -28.12 21.90 41.66
N VAL A 222 -27.22 21.66 40.71
CA VAL A 222 -25.83 22.09 40.80
C VAL A 222 -25.78 23.58 40.46
N PRO A 223 -25.38 24.47 41.39
CA PRO A 223 -25.28 25.90 41.10
C PRO A 223 -24.12 26.17 40.15
N VAL A 224 -24.40 26.95 39.10
CA VAL A 224 -23.43 27.44 38.12
C VAL A 224 -23.26 28.93 38.35
N THR A 225 -22.18 29.31 39.05
CA THR A 225 -21.93 30.72 39.37
C THR A 225 -21.65 31.52 38.10
N ILE A 226 -22.48 32.54 37.84
CA ILE A 226 -22.32 33.45 36.71
C ILE A 226 -21.87 34.85 37.13
N PRO A 227 -21.00 35.52 36.34
CA PRO A 227 -20.51 36.85 36.69
C PRO A 227 -21.60 37.93 36.53
N ALA A 228 -21.72 38.82 37.52
CA ALA A 228 -22.75 39.88 37.54
C ALA A 228 -22.67 40.86 36.35
N ALA A 229 -21.48 41.04 35.75
CA ALA A 229 -21.24 41.84 34.55
C ALA A 229 -20.92 40.98 33.31
N GLY A 230 -21.30 39.69 33.33
CA GLY A 230 -21.06 38.76 32.23
C GLY A 230 -22.03 38.91 31.06
N THR A 231 -21.59 38.37 29.92
CA THR A 231 -22.34 38.21 28.68
C THR A 231 -22.94 36.80 28.60
N THR A 232 -23.84 36.56 27.63
CA THR A 232 -24.36 35.20 27.36
C THR A 232 -23.23 34.19 27.13
N ALA A 233 -22.17 34.57 26.42
CA ALA A 233 -21.01 33.71 26.17
C ALA A 233 -20.27 33.33 27.47
N ASP A 234 -20.15 34.27 28.42
CA ASP A 234 -19.57 33.98 29.75
C ASP A 234 -20.44 32.98 30.52
N PHE A 235 -21.76 33.04 30.36
CA PHE A 235 -22.69 32.11 31.01
C PHE A 235 -22.63 30.72 30.37
N ALA A 236 -22.50 30.65 29.04
CA ALA A 236 -22.31 29.40 28.32
C ALA A 236 -21.02 28.70 28.75
N ALA A 237 -19.92 29.46 28.83
CA ALA A 237 -18.63 28.95 29.31
C ALA A 237 -18.70 28.47 30.77
N ALA A 238 -19.37 29.22 31.65
CA ALA A 238 -19.56 28.82 33.04
C ALA A 238 -20.35 27.52 33.17
N LEU A 239 -21.42 27.37 32.37
CA LEU A 239 -22.24 26.16 32.34
C LEU A 239 -21.49 24.96 31.77
N ALA A 240 -20.77 25.13 30.66
CA ALA A 240 -19.93 24.07 30.10
C ALA A 240 -18.89 23.60 31.13
N ALA A 241 -18.17 24.53 31.79
CA ALA A 241 -17.20 24.19 32.82
C ALA A 241 -17.82 23.47 34.02
N ALA A 242 -19.03 23.84 34.43
CA ALA A 242 -19.73 23.18 35.53
C ALA A 242 -20.15 21.75 35.18
N ILE A 243 -20.60 21.51 33.94
CA ILE A 243 -20.94 20.17 33.45
C ILE A 243 -19.68 19.30 33.37
N ASP A 244 -18.60 19.83 32.80
CA ASP A 244 -17.33 19.10 32.62
C ASP A 244 -16.64 18.77 33.96
N ALA A 245 -16.80 19.62 34.97
CA ALA A 245 -16.27 19.39 36.31
C ALA A 245 -17.04 18.33 37.11
N ASP A 246 -18.23 17.92 36.65
CA ASP A 246 -19.07 16.95 37.36
C ASP A 246 -18.63 15.51 37.06
N SER A 247 -17.78 14.96 37.93
CA SER A 247 -17.22 13.61 37.76
C SER A 247 -18.25 12.46 37.78
N LEU A 248 -19.52 12.74 38.08
CA LEU A 248 -20.59 11.73 38.00
C LEU A 248 -21.19 11.63 36.59
N LEU A 249 -21.02 12.65 35.76
CA LEU A 249 -21.44 12.64 34.36
C LEU A 249 -20.34 12.09 33.47
N ARG A 250 -20.73 11.44 32.39
CA ARG A 250 -19.83 10.94 31.33
C ARG A 250 -19.76 11.86 30.11
N PHE A 251 -20.13 13.12 30.27
CA PHE A 251 -20.00 14.11 29.22
C PHE A 251 -18.63 14.79 29.25
N THR A 252 -18.19 15.24 28.09
CA THR A 252 -17.26 16.35 27.94
C THR A 252 -18.05 17.53 27.41
N ALA A 253 -17.96 18.67 28.09
CA ALA A 253 -18.68 19.88 27.72
C ALA A 253 -17.71 20.96 27.22
N ARG A 254 -18.01 21.56 26.08
CA ARG A 254 -17.21 22.61 25.45
C ARG A 254 -18.11 23.79 25.11
N SER A 255 -17.56 25.00 25.04
CA SER A 255 -18.32 26.19 24.67
C SER A 255 -17.60 27.01 23.61
N SER A 256 -18.36 27.56 22.66
CA SER A 256 -17.89 28.53 21.67
C SER A 256 -18.95 29.61 21.51
N GLY A 257 -18.65 30.84 21.92
CA GLY A 257 -19.65 31.91 21.99
C GLY A 257 -20.80 31.56 22.94
N GLU A 258 -22.04 31.73 22.49
CA GLU A 258 -23.26 31.39 23.23
C GLU A 258 -23.66 29.90 23.17
N THR A 259 -22.89 29.08 22.46
CA THR A 259 -23.19 27.66 22.22
C THR A 259 -22.35 26.75 23.09
N ILE A 260 -22.97 25.70 23.62
CA ILE A 260 -22.34 24.61 24.36
C ILE A 260 -22.52 23.32 23.58
N GLN A 261 -21.47 22.54 23.48
CA GLN A 261 -21.48 21.20 22.94
C GLN A 261 -21.29 20.19 24.07
N LEU A 262 -22.13 19.16 24.10
CA LEU A 262 -21.97 17.99 24.94
C LEU A 262 -21.66 16.77 24.06
N VAL A 263 -20.50 16.19 24.27
CA VAL A 263 -20.04 14.95 23.62
C VAL A 263 -19.69 13.91 24.69
N GLY A 264 -19.50 12.66 24.28
CA GLY A 264 -19.35 11.54 25.22
C GLY A 264 -20.70 10.96 25.65
N GLY A 265 -20.78 10.37 26.83
CA GLY A 265 -22.01 9.71 27.31
C GLY A 265 -22.39 8.50 26.46
N THR A 266 -23.70 8.36 26.18
CA THR A 266 -24.28 7.29 25.35
C THR A 266 -25.22 7.84 24.28
N PRO A 267 -25.62 7.06 23.27
CA PRO A 267 -26.66 7.45 22.32
C PRO A 267 -28.04 7.76 22.94
N LEU A 268 -28.29 7.33 24.19
CA LEU A 268 -29.50 7.68 24.94
C LEU A 268 -29.40 9.02 25.68
N SER A 269 -28.25 9.68 25.56
CA SER A 269 -28.00 10.95 26.22
C SER A 269 -28.98 12.01 25.76
N THR A 270 -29.46 12.83 26.68
CA THR A 270 -30.37 13.93 26.37
C THR A 270 -30.03 15.16 27.20
N ALA A 271 -30.38 16.33 26.67
CA ALA A 271 -30.46 17.56 27.44
C ALA A 271 -31.88 18.11 27.28
N THR A 272 -32.47 18.57 28.38
CA THR A 272 -33.82 19.12 28.38
C THR A 272 -33.90 20.38 29.23
N THR A 273 -34.79 21.28 28.84
CA THR A 273 -35.10 22.50 29.57
C THR A 273 -36.55 22.87 29.32
N THR A 274 -37.13 23.65 30.23
CA THR A 274 -38.47 24.22 30.05
C THR A 274 -38.43 25.71 29.71
N ASN A 275 -37.23 26.28 29.56
CA ASN A 275 -37.02 27.69 29.31
C ASN A 275 -36.85 27.97 27.80
N GLY A 276 -37.66 28.86 27.25
CA GLY A 276 -37.60 29.23 25.83
C GLY A 276 -36.34 30.01 25.42
N SER A 277 -35.53 30.48 26.36
CA SER A 277 -34.24 31.15 26.13
C SER A 277 -33.08 30.17 25.91
N VAL A 278 -33.34 28.86 25.93
CA VAL A 278 -32.36 27.81 25.61
C VAL A 278 -32.93 26.99 24.45
N GLN A 279 -32.13 26.81 23.40
CA GLN A 279 -32.42 25.87 22.32
C GLN A 279 -31.51 24.65 22.49
N ILE A 280 -32.06 23.46 22.30
CA ILE A 280 -31.31 22.20 22.39
C ILE A 280 -31.55 21.42 21.11
N ALA A 281 -30.48 20.98 20.46
CA ALA A 281 -30.50 20.23 19.22
C ALA A 281 -29.40 19.15 19.22
N GLY A 282 -29.43 18.27 18.22
CA GLY A 282 -28.45 17.19 18.05
C GLY A 282 -28.66 16.00 18.97
N ARG A 283 -27.89 14.94 18.72
CA ARG A 283 -27.84 13.68 19.46
C ARG A 283 -26.39 13.21 19.52
N ILE A 284 -26.11 12.25 20.40
CA ILE A 284 -24.78 11.64 20.47
C ILE A 284 -24.74 10.38 19.60
N GLY A 285 -23.67 10.26 18.81
CA GLY A 285 -23.43 9.14 17.93
C GLY A 285 -24.12 9.30 16.58
N THR A 286 -23.80 8.37 15.67
CA THR A 286 -24.24 8.43 14.28
C THR A 286 -25.29 7.38 13.93
N SER A 287 -25.84 7.50 12.73
CA SER A 287 -26.77 6.52 12.16
C SER A 287 -26.20 5.10 12.15
N THR A 288 -26.94 4.17 12.77
CA THR A 288 -26.62 2.75 12.78
C THR A 288 -27.10 2.00 11.54
N GLY A 289 -27.68 2.69 10.56
CA GLY A 289 -28.33 2.09 9.39
C GLY A 289 -29.71 1.51 9.70
N PHE A 290 -30.31 0.83 8.71
CA PHE A 290 -31.68 0.31 8.81
C PHE A 290 -31.85 -0.65 9.98
N GLY A 291 -32.82 -0.34 10.85
CA GLY A 291 -33.24 -1.20 11.93
C GLY A 291 -34.27 -0.55 12.85
N PHE A 292 -34.17 -0.79 14.16
CA PHE A 292 -35.09 -0.19 15.13
C PHE A 292 -34.47 -0.09 16.53
N GLU A 293 -35.07 0.76 17.36
CA GLU A 293 -34.69 1.01 18.75
C GLU A 293 -35.81 0.58 19.69
N ILE A 294 -35.45 -0.20 20.71
CA ILE A 294 -36.29 -0.46 21.87
C ILE A 294 -35.97 0.61 22.92
N PRO A 295 -36.94 1.43 23.36
CA PRO A 295 -36.66 2.47 24.35
C PRO A 295 -36.53 1.90 25.77
N PRO A 296 -35.80 2.57 26.68
CA PRO A 296 -35.79 2.24 28.09
C PRO A 296 -37.10 2.61 28.80
N ILE A 297 -37.34 1.98 29.96
CA ILE A 297 -38.37 2.43 30.91
C ILE A 297 -37.83 3.62 31.71
N GLY A 298 -38.23 4.84 31.35
CA GLY A 298 -37.74 6.06 32.01
C GLY A 298 -36.22 6.22 31.83
N THR A 299 -35.49 6.52 32.91
CA THR A 299 -34.02 6.63 32.92
C THR A 299 -33.32 5.33 33.37
N SER A 300 -33.99 4.19 33.20
CA SER A 300 -33.46 2.85 33.53
C SER A 300 -32.72 2.24 32.34
N THR A 301 -31.97 1.15 32.55
CA THR A 301 -31.40 0.32 31.49
C THR A 301 -32.32 -0.84 31.08
N VAL A 302 -33.52 -0.93 31.66
CA VAL A 302 -34.51 -1.99 31.38
C VAL A 302 -35.29 -1.65 30.12
N ALA A 303 -35.43 -2.63 29.23
CA ALA A 303 -36.15 -2.49 27.98
C ALA A 303 -37.66 -2.33 28.20
N ASN A 304 -38.29 -1.39 27.49
CA ASN A 304 -39.74 -1.17 27.55
C ASN A 304 -40.51 -2.13 26.63
N VAL A 305 -40.36 -3.43 26.88
CA VAL A 305 -41.10 -4.51 26.20
C VAL A 305 -41.74 -5.45 27.20
N THR A 306 -42.91 -6.01 26.85
CA THR A 306 -43.63 -6.96 27.69
C THR A 306 -44.01 -8.22 26.92
N ASP A 307 -44.26 -9.30 27.65
CA ASP A 307 -44.78 -10.57 27.14
C ASP A 307 -45.99 -10.35 26.20
N GLY A 308 -45.96 -11.00 25.04
CA GLY A 308 -47.01 -10.93 24.02
C GLY A 308 -46.93 -9.73 23.05
N GLN A 309 -46.00 -8.78 23.26
CA GLN A 309 -45.69 -7.78 22.24
C GLN A 309 -44.90 -8.40 21.09
N SER A 310 -45.00 -7.82 19.90
CA SER A 310 -44.32 -8.38 18.72
C SER A 310 -43.80 -7.33 17.75
N ILE A 311 -42.77 -7.73 17.01
CA ILE A 311 -42.19 -7.00 15.89
C ILE A 311 -42.29 -7.88 14.65
N THR A 312 -42.64 -7.30 13.51
CA THR A 312 -42.75 -8.04 12.26
C THR A 312 -41.72 -7.54 11.26
N VAL A 313 -40.96 -8.45 10.65
CA VAL A 313 -40.00 -8.14 9.57
C VAL A 313 -40.48 -8.79 8.29
N ARG A 314 -40.46 -8.03 7.20
CA ARG A 314 -40.92 -8.46 5.87
C ARG A 314 -39.79 -8.36 4.85
N LEU A 315 -39.72 -9.34 3.96
CA LEU A 315 -38.96 -9.32 2.72
C LEU A 315 -39.95 -9.35 1.54
N GLY A 316 -40.17 -8.19 0.92
CA GLY A 316 -41.22 -8.01 -0.08
C GLY A 316 -42.64 -8.24 0.49
N ALA A 317 -43.59 -8.58 -0.38
CA ALA A 317 -45.01 -8.69 -0.02
C ALA A 317 -45.45 -10.06 0.52
N VAL A 318 -44.57 -11.07 0.50
CA VAL A 318 -44.96 -12.48 0.73
C VAL A 318 -44.22 -13.13 1.90
N ASN A 319 -42.96 -12.73 2.16
CA ASN A 319 -42.17 -13.31 3.23
C ASN A 319 -42.24 -12.41 4.46
N GLU A 320 -43.09 -12.79 5.41
CA GLU A 320 -43.29 -12.10 6.68
C GLU A 320 -42.96 -13.04 7.84
N VAL A 321 -42.19 -12.56 8.82
CA VAL A 321 -41.97 -13.25 10.08
C VAL A 321 -42.34 -12.33 11.24
N VAL A 322 -43.18 -12.85 12.13
CA VAL A 322 -43.57 -12.19 13.38
C VAL A 322 -42.65 -12.69 14.49
N PHE A 323 -42.02 -11.78 15.22
CA PHE A 323 -41.15 -12.04 16.35
C PHE A 323 -41.86 -11.60 17.62
N GLU A 324 -42.21 -12.55 18.48
CA GLU A 324 -42.96 -12.27 19.70
C GLU A 324 -42.07 -12.38 20.93
N PHE A 325 -42.10 -11.34 21.77
CA PHE A 325 -41.42 -11.29 23.04
C PHE A 325 -42.12 -12.21 24.05
N ASP A 326 -41.38 -13.18 24.61
CA ASP A 326 -41.96 -14.20 25.48
C ASP A 326 -41.11 -14.48 26.73
N ASN A 327 -41.75 -14.39 27.90
CA ASN A 327 -41.13 -14.66 29.20
C ASN A 327 -41.63 -15.95 29.88
N ASN A 328 -42.67 -16.60 29.37
CA ASN A 328 -43.34 -17.72 30.06
C ASN A 328 -43.42 -19.01 29.22
N GLY A 329 -42.96 -18.97 27.97
CA GLY A 329 -42.97 -20.12 27.06
C GLY A 329 -44.26 -20.27 26.26
N LEU A 330 -45.20 -19.33 26.38
CA LEU A 330 -46.50 -19.36 25.72
C LEU A 330 -46.64 -18.17 24.77
N LEU A 331 -46.76 -18.46 23.48
CA LEU A 331 -46.97 -17.42 22.47
C LEU A 331 -48.44 -17.03 22.37
N VAL A 332 -48.72 -15.72 22.29
CA VAL A 332 -50.01 -15.14 21.93
C VAL A 332 -50.34 -15.45 20.46
N ASN A 333 -49.35 -15.34 19.57
CA ASN A 333 -49.41 -15.81 18.19
C ASN A 333 -48.67 -17.15 18.05
N PRO A 334 -49.39 -18.29 17.87
CA PRO A 334 -48.78 -19.61 17.78
C PRO A 334 -47.82 -19.80 16.59
N THR A 335 -47.86 -18.93 15.58
CA THR A 335 -46.98 -18.99 14.41
C THR A 335 -45.82 -18.00 14.49
N ALA A 336 -45.69 -17.23 15.58
CA ALA A 336 -44.58 -16.31 15.76
C ALA A 336 -43.28 -17.04 16.11
N THR A 337 -42.16 -16.44 15.71
CA THR A 337 -40.83 -16.82 16.20
C THR A 337 -40.64 -16.25 17.60
N ARG A 338 -40.34 -17.12 18.54
CA ARG A 338 -40.13 -16.76 19.94
C ARG A 338 -38.87 -15.91 20.11
N VAL A 339 -39.00 -14.76 20.79
CA VAL A 339 -37.91 -13.92 21.29
C VAL A 339 -37.85 -14.07 22.81
N PRO A 340 -36.89 -14.85 23.35
CA PRO A 340 -36.80 -15.08 24.79
C PRO A 340 -36.56 -13.78 25.57
N LEU A 341 -37.41 -13.52 26.57
CA LEU A 341 -37.22 -12.44 27.54
C LEU A 341 -36.92 -12.97 28.94
N ALA A 342 -35.99 -12.32 29.63
CA ALA A 342 -35.82 -12.44 31.07
C ALA A 342 -36.63 -11.35 31.79
N ASP A 343 -37.01 -11.59 33.04
CA ASP A 343 -37.62 -10.56 33.88
C ASP A 343 -36.66 -9.37 34.04
N ASN A 344 -37.15 -8.15 33.73
CA ASN A 344 -36.35 -6.91 33.73
C ASN A 344 -35.12 -6.96 32.79
N ALA A 345 -35.23 -7.65 31.65
CA ALA A 345 -34.16 -7.69 30.66
C ALA A 345 -33.63 -6.29 30.31
N SER A 346 -32.31 -6.15 30.24
CA SER A 346 -31.69 -4.93 29.76
C SER A 346 -31.96 -4.74 28.27
N LEU A 347 -31.81 -3.50 27.81
CA LEU A 347 -31.90 -3.14 26.38
C LEU A 347 -31.11 -4.11 25.49
N ASP A 348 -29.83 -4.32 25.78
CA ASP A 348 -28.96 -5.17 24.95
C ASP A 348 -29.27 -6.66 25.08
N GLN A 349 -29.83 -7.11 26.20
CA GLN A 349 -30.29 -8.49 26.33
C GLN A 349 -31.47 -8.77 25.39
N VAL A 350 -32.41 -7.81 25.28
CA VAL A 350 -33.53 -7.90 24.34
C VAL A 350 -33.03 -7.86 22.90
N ILE A 351 -32.10 -6.96 22.57
CA ILE A 351 -31.54 -6.89 21.22
C ILE A 351 -30.75 -8.15 20.85
N ASN A 352 -29.95 -8.71 21.75
CA ASN A 352 -29.24 -9.96 21.49
C ASN A 352 -30.22 -11.12 21.23
N ALA A 353 -31.34 -11.19 21.94
CA ALA A 353 -32.39 -12.16 21.67
C ALA A 353 -33.03 -11.96 20.28
N LEU A 354 -33.26 -10.71 19.88
CA LEU A 354 -33.76 -10.37 18.54
C LEU A 354 -32.77 -10.68 17.43
N VAL A 355 -31.48 -10.40 17.61
CA VAL A 355 -30.41 -10.72 16.65
C VAL A 355 -30.42 -12.23 16.36
N ILE A 356 -30.48 -13.05 17.40
CA ILE A 356 -30.54 -14.51 17.26
C ILE A 356 -31.82 -14.95 16.55
N ALA A 357 -32.98 -14.42 16.96
CA ALA A 357 -34.26 -14.81 16.40
C ALA A 357 -34.40 -14.40 14.92
N ILE A 358 -34.04 -13.17 14.58
CA ILE A 358 -34.13 -12.63 13.22
C ILE A 358 -33.09 -13.29 12.31
N GLY A 359 -31.83 -13.43 12.75
CA GLY A 359 -30.79 -14.11 11.97
C GLY A 359 -31.10 -15.58 11.70
N GLY A 360 -31.80 -16.25 12.62
CA GLY A 360 -32.23 -17.65 12.46
C GLY A 360 -33.53 -17.85 11.67
N SER A 361 -34.22 -16.79 11.24
CA SER A 361 -35.56 -16.86 10.66
C SER A 361 -35.61 -17.20 9.16
N GLY A 362 -34.46 -17.24 8.49
CA GLY A 362 -34.38 -17.47 7.04
C GLY A 362 -34.71 -16.25 6.17
N LEU A 363 -34.79 -15.06 6.76
CA LEU A 363 -35.03 -13.80 6.03
C LEU A 363 -33.81 -13.28 5.23
N GLY A 364 -32.65 -13.94 5.32
CA GLY A 364 -31.43 -13.52 4.62
C GLY A 364 -30.75 -12.27 5.21
N LEU A 365 -31.18 -11.82 6.38
CA LEU A 365 -30.59 -10.70 7.11
C LEU A 365 -29.45 -11.18 8.03
N ALA A 366 -28.47 -10.30 8.25
CA ALA A 366 -27.38 -10.50 9.19
C ALA A 366 -27.44 -9.42 10.29
N PRO A 367 -28.43 -9.49 11.18
CA PRO A 367 -28.65 -8.44 12.16
C PRO A 367 -27.52 -8.38 13.19
N THR A 368 -27.22 -7.18 13.68
CA THR A 368 -26.21 -6.95 14.72
C THR A 368 -26.77 -6.04 15.82
N ASN A 369 -26.28 -6.24 17.04
CA ASN A 369 -26.62 -5.38 18.17
C ASN A 369 -25.76 -4.10 18.11
N ALA A 370 -26.40 -2.95 17.89
CA ALA A 370 -25.74 -1.64 17.82
C ALA A 370 -25.69 -0.91 19.20
N GLY A 371 -26.01 -1.65 20.27
CA GLY A 371 -25.97 -1.20 21.65
C GLY A 371 -27.13 -0.27 22.03
N TYR A 372 -27.36 -0.17 23.34
CA TYR A 372 -28.36 0.70 23.95
C TYR A 372 -29.77 0.51 23.39
N GLY A 373 -30.13 -0.74 23.06
CA GLY A 373 -31.47 -1.06 22.57
C GLY A 373 -31.65 -0.86 21.06
N ARG A 374 -30.58 -0.58 20.32
CA ARG A 374 -30.62 -0.43 18.86
C ARG A 374 -30.16 -1.69 18.16
N ILE A 375 -30.90 -2.12 17.16
CA ILE A 375 -30.53 -3.23 16.27
C ILE A 375 -30.28 -2.68 14.87
N PHE A 376 -29.20 -3.11 14.22
CA PHE A 376 -29.01 -2.97 12.78
C PHE A 376 -29.46 -4.27 12.11
N LEU A 377 -30.36 -4.17 11.13
CA LEU A 377 -30.90 -5.33 10.41
C LEU A 377 -30.13 -5.61 9.12
N GLY A 378 -29.60 -4.58 8.47
CA GLY A 378 -29.06 -4.66 7.12
C GLY A 378 -30.15 -4.91 6.07
N GLY A 379 -29.76 -5.49 4.93
CA GLY A 379 -30.68 -5.72 3.80
C GLY A 379 -30.84 -4.50 2.90
N ASP A 380 -31.60 -4.66 1.83
CA ASP A 380 -31.86 -3.62 0.82
C ASP A 380 -33.24 -2.97 0.99
N ASN A 381 -33.66 -2.19 -0.01
CA ASN A 381 -34.93 -1.47 0.00
C ASN A 381 -36.19 -2.36 -0.11
N THR A 382 -36.03 -3.69 -0.22
CA THR A 382 -37.15 -4.64 -0.27
C THR A 382 -37.65 -5.07 1.11
N TYR A 383 -36.90 -4.74 2.17
CA TYR A 383 -37.26 -5.04 3.53
C TYR A 383 -38.18 -3.97 4.14
N SER A 384 -38.99 -4.37 5.13
CA SER A 384 -39.73 -3.43 5.97
C SER A 384 -39.97 -4.00 7.36
N VAL A 385 -40.19 -3.11 8.33
CA VAL A 385 -40.55 -3.48 9.70
C VAL A 385 -41.93 -2.94 10.05
N ASP A 386 -42.68 -3.71 10.82
CA ASP A 386 -43.92 -3.29 11.46
C ASP A 386 -43.76 -3.43 12.97
N LEU A 387 -43.74 -2.27 13.63
CA LEU A 387 -43.45 -2.10 15.05
C LEU A 387 -44.70 -1.77 15.86
N SER A 388 -45.88 -1.77 15.23
CA SER A 388 -47.13 -1.24 15.80
C SER A 388 -47.63 -1.98 17.04
N ASN A 389 -47.19 -3.23 17.24
CA ASN A 389 -47.50 -4.05 18.42
C ASN A 389 -46.35 -4.06 19.47
N SER A 390 -45.49 -3.03 19.45
CA SER A 390 -44.38 -2.86 20.38
C SER A 390 -44.16 -1.38 20.69
N ASN A 391 -43.26 -1.09 21.63
CA ASN A 391 -42.79 0.28 21.88
C ASN A 391 -41.55 0.64 21.04
N ALA A 392 -41.16 -0.21 20.08
CA ALA A 392 -40.00 0.02 19.24
C ALA A 392 -40.24 1.17 18.26
N THR A 393 -39.16 1.85 17.87
CA THR A 393 -39.17 2.89 16.84
C THR A 393 -38.19 2.55 15.74
N GLN A 394 -38.58 2.71 14.47
CA GLN A 394 -37.69 2.39 13.35
C GLN A 394 -36.54 3.40 13.29
N ILE A 395 -35.33 2.91 13.01
CA ILE A 395 -34.14 3.70 12.73
C ILE A 395 -33.80 3.55 11.24
N ALA A 396 -33.64 4.69 10.57
CA ALA A 396 -33.30 4.80 9.14
C ALA A 396 -34.27 4.06 8.19
N LEU A 397 -34.06 4.23 6.89
CA LEU A 397 -34.83 3.57 5.84
C LEU A 397 -34.19 2.23 5.42
N PRO A 398 -34.98 1.25 4.97
CA PRO A 398 -34.45 0.01 4.37
C PRO A 398 -33.43 0.28 3.26
N GLY A 399 -32.28 -0.40 3.33
CA GLY A 399 -31.15 -0.18 2.42
C GLY A 399 -30.13 0.87 2.88
N GLU A 400 -30.39 1.63 3.94
CA GLU A 400 -29.37 2.51 4.52
C GLU A 400 -28.36 1.72 5.36
N ALA A 401 -27.08 1.93 5.06
CA ALA A 401 -25.96 1.39 5.84
C ALA A 401 -25.68 2.24 7.09
N ALA A 402 -24.91 1.68 8.03
CA ALA A 402 -24.36 2.43 9.14
C ALA A 402 -23.35 3.48 8.63
N THR A 403 -23.34 4.66 9.25
CA THR A 403 -22.43 5.75 8.90
C THR A 403 -21.21 5.78 9.79
N VAL A 404 -20.07 6.16 9.22
CA VAL A 404 -18.81 6.34 9.96
C VAL A 404 -18.82 7.70 10.67
N PRO A 405 -18.53 7.78 11.97
CA PRO A 405 -18.53 9.04 12.70
C PRO A 405 -17.34 9.94 12.36
N ILE A 406 -17.62 11.23 12.15
CA ILE A 406 -16.65 12.31 12.18
C ILE A 406 -17.01 13.21 13.36
N ASN A 407 -16.30 13.07 14.48
CA ASN A 407 -16.57 13.87 15.68
C ASN A 407 -16.11 15.31 15.46
N ILE A 408 -17.01 16.29 15.51
CA ILE A 408 -16.68 17.70 15.25
C ILE A 408 -16.69 18.51 16.55
N PRO A 409 -15.52 18.84 17.13
CA PRO A 409 -15.38 19.83 18.19
C PRO A 409 -15.88 21.23 17.81
N ILE A 410 -16.80 21.79 18.60
CA ILE A 410 -17.36 23.13 18.30
C ILE A 410 -16.35 24.28 18.51
N ASP A 411 -15.34 24.05 19.34
CA ASP A 411 -14.34 25.03 19.76
C ASP A 411 -13.08 25.05 18.87
N GLN A 412 -13.08 24.26 17.79
CA GLN A 412 -11.93 24.14 16.90
C GLN A 412 -12.12 24.93 15.60
N PRO A 413 -11.06 25.59 15.10
CA PRO A 413 -11.08 26.26 13.81
C PRO A 413 -11.03 25.24 12.66
N ALA A 414 -11.41 25.69 11.46
CA ALA A 414 -11.43 24.85 10.25
C ALA A 414 -10.11 24.10 9.97
N LEU A 415 -8.95 24.69 10.31
CA LEU A 415 -7.63 24.09 10.14
C LEU A 415 -7.36 22.87 11.04
N GLU A 416 -8.07 22.75 12.16
CA GLU A 416 -8.00 21.55 13.00
C GLU A 416 -9.10 20.55 12.60
N ILE A 417 -10.29 21.04 12.22
CA ILE A 417 -11.37 20.19 11.73
C ILE A 417 -10.98 19.42 10.47
N VAL A 418 -10.26 20.04 9.53
CA VAL A 418 -9.82 19.37 8.29
C VAL A 418 -8.99 18.11 8.57
N LYS A 419 -8.14 18.14 9.61
CA LYS A 419 -7.33 16.99 10.04
C LYS A 419 -8.19 15.86 10.61
N ILE A 420 -9.26 16.22 11.33
CA ILE A 420 -10.22 15.25 11.86
C ILE A 420 -10.97 14.56 10.71
N ILE A 421 -11.38 15.32 9.69
CA ILE A 421 -12.03 14.76 8.50
C ILE A 421 -11.08 13.82 7.77
N GLN A 422 -9.83 14.24 7.54
CA GLN A 422 -8.81 13.42 6.89
C GLN A 422 -8.61 12.10 7.66
N GLN A 423 -8.35 12.18 8.96
CA GLN A 423 -8.11 11.01 9.80
C GLN A 423 -9.27 10.02 9.75
N ALA A 424 -10.51 10.53 9.80
CA ALA A 424 -11.69 9.66 9.73
C ALA A 424 -11.77 8.89 8.42
N ILE A 425 -11.38 9.50 7.29
CA ILE A 425 -11.33 8.86 5.98
C ILE A 425 -10.19 7.84 5.90
N ASP A 426 -8.99 8.23 6.33
CA ASP A 426 -7.80 7.36 6.34
C ASP A 426 -8.03 6.10 7.19
N ASP A 427 -8.69 6.24 8.34
CA ASP A 427 -9.01 5.12 9.23
C ASP A 427 -9.90 4.05 8.57
N GLN A 428 -10.66 4.41 7.53
CA GLN A 428 -11.47 3.45 6.79
C GLN A 428 -10.68 2.63 5.78
N ASN A 429 -9.43 3.02 5.46
CA ASN A 429 -8.57 2.34 4.47
C ASN A 429 -9.32 2.04 3.15
N LEU A 430 -9.98 3.05 2.61
CA LEU A 430 -10.78 2.92 1.40
C LEU A 430 -9.89 2.49 0.21
N PRO A 431 -10.26 1.42 -0.53
CA PRO A 431 -9.46 0.93 -1.66
C PRO A 431 -9.19 2.00 -2.71
N GLY A 432 -7.91 2.19 -3.06
CA GLY A 432 -7.48 3.16 -4.07
C GLY A 432 -7.53 4.62 -3.63
N VAL A 433 -8.18 4.93 -2.50
CA VAL A 433 -8.31 6.31 -2.02
C VAL A 433 -7.13 6.68 -1.12
N SER A 434 -6.42 7.75 -1.48
CA SER A 434 -5.41 8.37 -0.61
C SER A 434 -5.77 9.83 -0.34
N THR A 435 -5.33 10.36 0.80
CA THR A 435 -5.68 11.72 1.22
C THR A 435 -4.47 12.63 1.38
N SER A 436 -4.64 13.91 1.05
CA SER A 436 -3.65 14.96 1.35
C SER A 436 -4.35 16.24 1.80
N LEU A 437 -3.65 17.04 2.63
CA LEU A 437 -4.20 18.29 3.16
C LEU A 437 -3.62 19.50 2.45
N VAL A 438 -4.51 20.43 2.08
CA VAL A 438 -4.12 21.76 1.59
C VAL A 438 -5.04 22.81 2.20
N ASP A 439 -4.50 23.61 3.14
CA ASP A 439 -5.27 24.59 3.92
C ASP A 439 -6.45 23.91 4.66
N VAL A 440 -7.69 24.34 4.41
CA VAL A 440 -8.92 23.76 4.98
C VAL A 440 -9.55 22.71 4.06
N ARG A 441 -8.78 22.09 3.16
CA ARG A 441 -9.28 21.09 2.21
C ARG A 441 -8.57 19.75 2.37
N VAL A 442 -9.36 18.68 2.35
CA VAL A 442 -8.90 17.31 2.14
C VAL A 442 -9.02 17.02 0.65
N PHE A 443 -7.90 16.72 0.02
CA PHE A 443 -7.84 16.19 -1.33
C PHE A 443 -7.87 14.68 -1.26
N LEU A 444 -8.75 14.08 -2.04
CA LEU A 444 -8.92 12.65 -2.19
C LEU A 444 -8.43 12.29 -3.59
N ASP A 445 -7.56 11.30 -3.66
CA ASP A 445 -6.93 10.81 -4.89
C ASP A 445 -7.31 9.34 -5.08
N GLY A 446 -7.59 8.91 -6.31
CA GLY A 446 -8.07 7.56 -6.63
C GLY A 446 -9.51 7.28 -6.17
N THR A 447 -10.34 8.31 -6.06
CA THR A 447 -11.75 8.22 -5.67
C THR A 447 -12.68 8.22 -6.89
N GLY A 448 -13.81 7.52 -6.80
CA GLY A 448 -14.91 7.63 -7.76
C GLY A 448 -15.75 8.91 -7.61
N GLY A 449 -15.41 9.76 -6.63
CA GLY A 449 -16.04 11.05 -6.37
C GLY A 449 -16.51 11.23 -4.93
N VAL A 450 -16.89 12.47 -4.60
CA VAL A 450 -17.41 12.85 -3.28
C VAL A 450 -18.72 13.60 -3.41
N SER A 451 -19.61 13.42 -2.44
CA SER A 451 -20.88 14.14 -2.37
C SER A 451 -21.30 14.42 -0.94
N GLY A 452 -22.23 15.37 -0.74
CA GLY A 452 -22.75 15.73 0.57
C GLY A 452 -22.16 17.02 1.14
N PHE A 453 -22.26 17.20 2.45
CA PHE A 453 -21.83 18.41 3.14
C PHE A 453 -20.30 18.55 3.10
N GLY A 454 -19.79 19.71 2.68
CA GLY A 454 -18.36 19.95 2.53
C GLY A 454 -17.75 19.45 1.21
N ALA A 455 -18.46 18.63 0.44
CA ALA A 455 -18.03 18.25 -0.91
C ALA A 455 -17.91 19.49 -1.80
N VAL A 456 -16.79 19.59 -2.52
CA VAL A 456 -16.56 20.67 -3.50
C VAL A 456 -16.74 20.09 -4.89
N ASP A 457 -17.65 20.69 -5.67
CA ASP A 457 -17.79 20.38 -7.08
C ASP A 457 -16.53 20.85 -7.82
N ILE A 458 -15.82 19.91 -8.44
CA ILE A 458 -14.67 20.20 -9.28
C ILE A 458 -15.09 20.02 -10.73
N VAL A 459 -14.72 20.98 -11.57
CA VAL A 459 -14.78 20.81 -13.02
C VAL A 459 -13.38 20.48 -13.49
N VAL A 460 -13.18 19.23 -13.91
CA VAL A 460 -11.93 18.77 -14.53
C VAL A 460 -11.74 19.52 -15.86
N VAL A 461 -10.50 19.89 -16.16
CA VAL A 461 -10.16 20.59 -17.41
C VAL A 461 -10.58 19.73 -18.59
N GLN A 462 -11.37 20.31 -19.49
CA GLN A 462 -11.93 19.63 -20.66
C GLN A 462 -11.99 20.56 -21.87
N ASP A 463 -12.18 19.97 -23.04
CA ASP A 463 -12.51 20.73 -24.26
C ASP A 463 -14.00 21.13 -24.32
N GLN A 464 -14.41 21.80 -25.39
CA GLN A 464 -15.79 22.24 -25.61
C GLN A 464 -16.80 21.10 -25.80
N VAL A 465 -16.33 19.87 -26.05
CA VAL A 465 -17.15 18.69 -26.34
C VAL A 465 -17.25 17.77 -25.11
N GLY A 466 -16.38 17.95 -24.11
CA GLY A 466 -16.33 17.24 -22.84
C GLY A 466 -15.22 16.17 -22.74
N ASN A 467 -14.25 16.15 -23.66
CA ASN A 467 -13.09 15.27 -23.52
C ASN A 467 -12.16 15.83 -22.43
N LEU A 468 -11.79 14.97 -21.47
CA LEU A 468 -10.96 15.34 -20.33
C LEU A 468 -9.49 15.52 -20.73
N LEU A 469 -8.76 16.31 -19.94
CA LEU A 469 -7.31 16.51 -20.07
C LEU A 469 -6.56 15.16 -20.17
N GLN A 470 -5.67 15.06 -21.15
CA GLN A 470 -4.83 13.90 -21.38
C GLN A 470 -3.69 13.85 -20.37
N SER A 471 -3.43 12.65 -19.85
CA SER A 471 -2.29 12.37 -18.98
C SER A 471 -0.96 12.58 -19.70
N ASN A 472 0.04 13.04 -18.97
CA ASN A 472 1.43 13.07 -19.44
C ASN A 472 2.34 12.12 -18.64
N GLN A 473 1.81 11.45 -17.63
CA GLN A 473 2.48 10.41 -16.85
C GLN A 473 1.92 9.02 -17.17
N ALA A 474 2.74 7.99 -16.94
CA ALA A 474 2.39 6.58 -17.21
C ALA A 474 1.33 6.02 -16.24
N ASP A 475 1.20 6.62 -15.06
CA ASP A 475 0.19 6.30 -14.05
C ASP A 475 -1.20 6.91 -14.36
N GLY A 476 -1.32 7.65 -15.47
CA GLY A 476 -2.56 8.32 -15.86
C GLY A 476 -2.68 9.75 -15.32
N ARG A 477 -1.70 10.25 -14.56
CA ARG A 477 -1.73 11.63 -14.03
C ARG A 477 -1.22 12.65 -15.02
N THR A 478 -1.54 13.91 -14.72
CA THR A 478 -1.03 15.06 -15.44
C THR A 478 -0.23 15.96 -14.52
N GLU A 479 1.09 15.92 -14.65
CA GLU A 479 2.04 16.55 -13.73
C GLU A 479 3.11 17.36 -14.46
N LEU A 480 3.46 18.52 -13.92
CA LEU A 480 4.56 19.36 -14.38
C LEU A 480 5.54 19.58 -13.24
N THR A 481 6.80 19.16 -13.41
CA THR A 481 7.83 19.23 -12.38
C THR A 481 8.84 20.31 -12.73
N ILE A 482 9.04 21.23 -11.81
CA ILE A 482 9.90 22.39 -11.98
C ILE A 482 10.91 22.42 -10.86
N PHE A 483 12.19 22.31 -11.19
CA PHE A 483 13.24 22.58 -10.24
C PHE A 483 13.72 24.04 -10.37
N VAL A 484 13.80 24.75 -9.25
CA VAL A 484 14.38 26.11 -9.18
C VAL A 484 15.56 26.06 -8.23
N GLY A 485 16.79 26.28 -8.68
CA GLY A 485 17.95 26.12 -7.79
C GLY A 485 19.31 26.01 -8.45
N THR A 486 20.29 25.60 -7.65
CA THR A 486 21.58 25.11 -8.17
C THR A 486 21.46 23.71 -8.77
N GLY A 487 20.50 22.90 -8.32
CA GLY A 487 20.26 21.54 -8.80
C GLY A 487 20.23 20.56 -7.64
N PHE A 488 19.50 19.46 -7.81
CA PHE A 488 19.87 18.21 -7.17
C PHE A 488 20.24 17.22 -8.27
N ASP A 489 21.19 16.36 -7.95
CA ASP A 489 21.60 15.24 -8.77
C ASP A 489 21.02 13.96 -8.14
N TYR A 490 20.27 13.18 -8.94
CA TYR A 490 19.48 12.03 -8.46
C TYR A 490 20.09 10.71 -8.92
N GLY A 491 20.03 9.69 -8.07
CA GLY A 491 20.30 8.33 -8.54
C GLY A 491 19.16 7.82 -9.43
N ASP A 492 19.48 7.11 -10.49
CA ASP A 492 18.56 6.71 -11.55
C ASP A 492 18.54 5.18 -11.81
N ALA A 493 19.04 4.38 -10.85
CA ALA A 493 18.85 2.93 -10.87
C ALA A 493 17.35 2.58 -10.95
N PRO A 494 16.90 1.76 -11.92
CA PRO A 494 15.49 1.46 -12.12
C PRO A 494 14.90 0.59 -11.00
N ALA A 495 13.57 0.48 -10.95
CA ALA A 495 12.90 -0.43 -10.03
C ALA A 495 13.53 -1.84 -10.10
N PRO A 496 13.77 -2.51 -8.96
CA PRO A 496 13.22 -2.23 -7.62
C PRO A 496 13.97 -1.21 -6.74
N TYR A 497 15.04 -0.56 -7.22
CA TYR A 497 15.80 0.37 -6.39
C TYR A 497 15.05 1.68 -6.12
N THR A 498 15.22 2.23 -4.92
CA THR A 498 14.66 3.53 -4.54
C THR A 498 15.48 4.66 -5.19
N SER A 499 14.87 5.34 -6.15
CA SER A 499 15.51 6.38 -6.97
C SER A 499 14.68 7.67 -7.06
N SER A 500 13.34 7.55 -7.14
CA SER A 500 12.46 8.72 -7.22
C SER A 500 12.41 9.54 -5.93
N LEU A 501 12.04 10.82 -6.03
CA LEU A 501 11.74 11.67 -4.87
C LEU A 501 10.58 11.10 -4.03
N ALA A 502 9.55 10.59 -4.68
CA ALA A 502 8.36 10.04 -4.03
C ALA A 502 8.70 8.86 -3.11
N ASP A 503 9.66 8.03 -3.52
CA ASP A 503 10.13 6.89 -2.73
C ASP A 503 11.26 7.25 -1.75
N GLY A 504 11.70 8.51 -1.71
CA GLY A 504 12.80 8.97 -0.85
C GLY A 504 14.19 8.61 -1.36
N GLY A 505 14.37 8.52 -2.69
CA GLY A 505 15.62 8.18 -3.37
C GLY A 505 16.83 9.06 -3.02
N PRO A 506 18.04 8.64 -3.39
CA PRO A 506 19.23 9.42 -3.14
C PRO A 506 19.24 10.69 -4.00
N ARG A 507 19.57 11.80 -3.37
CA ARG A 507 19.83 13.05 -4.09
C ARG A 507 20.93 13.85 -3.42
N HIS A 508 21.72 14.59 -4.19
CA HIS A 508 22.74 15.49 -3.66
C HIS A 508 22.55 16.87 -4.22
N GLN A 509 22.67 17.88 -3.37
CA GLN A 509 22.65 19.25 -3.85
C GLN A 509 23.86 19.48 -4.75
N LEU A 510 23.61 20.06 -5.92
CA LEU A 510 24.64 20.27 -6.92
C LEU A 510 25.74 21.20 -6.41
N ASP A 511 26.98 20.73 -6.46
CA ASP A 511 28.18 21.54 -6.25
C ASP A 511 29.07 21.48 -7.48
N LEU A 512 29.12 22.56 -8.26
CA LEU A 512 29.92 22.62 -9.49
C LEU A 512 31.44 22.51 -9.26
N SER A 513 31.89 22.58 -8.01
CA SER A 513 33.28 22.37 -7.61
C SER A 513 33.60 20.89 -7.32
N LEU A 514 32.59 20.03 -7.13
CA LEU A 514 32.72 18.66 -6.66
C LEU A 514 31.83 17.68 -7.46
N SER A 515 32.43 16.80 -8.25
CA SER A 515 31.72 15.79 -9.06
C SER A 515 32.50 14.48 -9.18
N LEU A 516 31.81 13.38 -9.46
CA LEU A 516 32.34 12.18 -10.07
C LEU A 516 32.50 12.50 -11.56
N GLY A 517 33.69 12.27 -12.11
CA GLY A 517 33.93 12.57 -13.51
C GLY A 517 33.97 14.07 -13.86
N PRO A 518 34.14 14.42 -15.14
CA PRO A 518 34.25 15.81 -15.59
C PRO A 518 32.90 16.55 -15.67
N GLN A 519 31.79 15.85 -15.81
CA GLN A 519 30.46 16.44 -15.98
C GLN A 519 29.63 16.20 -14.71
N ILE A 520 28.50 16.89 -14.60
CA ILE A 520 27.50 16.70 -13.53
C ILE A 520 26.19 17.30 -14.03
N SER A 521 25.09 16.69 -13.62
CA SER A 521 23.74 16.99 -14.07
C SER A 521 22.89 17.61 -12.96
N ALA A 522 21.74 18.19 -13.34
CA ALA A 522 20.78 18.68 -12.36
C ALA A 522 19.38 18.25 -12.79
N ASP A 523 18.80 17.38 -11.99
CA ASP A 523 17.57 16.67 -12.33
C ASP A 523 16.45 17.12 -11.40
N SER A 524 15.24 17.17 -11.95
CA SER A 524 14.05 17.44 -11.16
C SER A 524 13.59 16.22 -10.35
N ASP A 525 13.95 15.02 -10.82
CA ASP A 525 13.73 13.70 -10.24
C ASP A 525 14.59 12.67 -11.01
N ALA A 526 14.63 11.40 -10.57
CA ALA A 526 15.39 10.33 -11.23
C ALA A 526 15.04 10.15 -12.72
N GLU A 527 16.07 9.99 -13.57
CA GLU A 527 15.95 9.76 -15.01
C GLU A 527 15.86 8.26 -15.33
N LEU A 528 14.68 7.66 -15.18
CA LEU A 528 14.50 6.21 -15.36
C LEU A 528 14.16 5.80 -16.82
N PRO A 529 14.64 4.64 -17.30
CA PRO A 529 15.61 3.73 -16.66
C PRO A 529 17.07 4.12 -16.98
N ASN A 530 17.84 4.47 -15.94
CA ASN A 530 19.27 4.87 -16.01
C ASN A 530 19.62 5.68 -17.27
N ALA A 531 18.92 6.79 -17.48
CA ALA A 531 18.98 7.59 -18.69
C ALA A 531 19.90 8.80 -18.56
N ASP A 532 20.48 9.05 -17.37
CA ASP A 532 21.43 10.13 -17.19
C ASP A 532 22.71 9.83 -17.98
N SER A 533 23.06 10.75 -18.89
CA SER A 533 24.26 10.66 -19.71
C SER A 533 25.52 11.16 -19.04
N PHE A 534 25.42 11.67 -17.81
CA PHE A 534 26.50 12.31 -17.06
C PHE A 534 27.13 11.43 -15.97
N ASP A 535 26.72 10.16 -15.86
CA ASP A 535 27.40 9.11 -15.06
C ASP A 535 28.79 8.75 -15.64
N ASP A 536 29.77 9.65 -15.49
CA ASP A 536 31.05 9.62 -16.19
C ASP A 536 32.30 9.52 -15.29
N GLY A 537 32.11 9.37 -13.98
CA GLY A 537 33.17 9.30 -12.99
C GLY A 537 33.71 7.92 -12.66
N VAL A 538 32.97 6.84 -12.96
CA VAL A 538 33.40 5.48 -12.64
C VAL A 538 33.69 4.65 -13.90
N THR A 539 34.85 3.99 -13.90
CA THR A 539 35.22 2.99 -14.92
C THR A 539 35.10 1.59 -14.32
N LEU A 540 34.16 0.80 -14.83
CA LEU A 540 33.88 -0.56 -14.37
C LEU A 540 34.44 -1.63 -15.34
N PRO A 541 34.78 -2.83 -14.87
CA PRO A 541 35.07 -3.97 -15.74
C PRO A 541 33.80 -4.41 -16.49
N SER A 542 33.98 -5.09 -17.63
CA SER A 542 32.84 -5.63 -18.39
C SER A 542 32.08 -6.73 -17.66
N VAL A 543 32.73 -7.43 -16.72
CA VAL A 543 32.16 -8.51 -15.92
C VAL A 543 32.83 -8.52 -14.54
N PHE A 544 32.03 -8.62 -13.49
CA PHE A 544 32.48 -8.98 -12.15
C PHE A 544 32.39 -10.49 -11.97
N GLN A 545 33.37 -11.11 -11.32
CA GLN A 545 33.41 -12.56 -11.15
C GLN A 545 33.33 -12.90 -9.67
N SER A 546 32.36 -13.74 -9.26
CA SER A 546 32.17 -14.08 -7.85
C SER A 546 33.41 -14.74 -7.25
N GLY A 547 33.80 -14.31 -6.05
CA GLY A 547 35.02 -14.79 -5.37
C GLY A 547 36.32 -14.13 -5.80
N PHE A 548 36.32 -13.34 -6.88
CA PHE A 548 37.52 -12.66 -7.38
C PHE A 548 37.52 -11.18 -7.05
N SER A 549 38.70 -10.56 -7.13
CA SER A 549 38.82 -9.11 -7.02
C SER A 549 38.85 -8.48 -8.42
N SER A 550 38.14 -7.38 -8.58
CA SER A 550 38.10 -6.60 -9.83
C SER A 550 38.61 -5.19 -9.59
N ASN A 551 39.30 -4.62 -10.57
CA ASN A 551 39.75 -3.23 -10.50
C ASN A 551 38.66 -2.32 -11.06
N ILE A 552 38.36 -1.24 -10.34
CA ILE A 552 37.52 -0.14 -10.83
C ILE A 552 38.33 1.15 -10.79
N GLY A 553 38.02 2.09 -11.69
CA GLY A 553 38.56 3.45 -11.66
C GLY A 553 37.52 4.40 -11.10
N ILE A 554 37.89 5.27 -10.17
CA ILE A 554 37.04 6.34 -9.65
C ILE A 554 37.75 7.67 -9.90
N TYR A 555 37.12 8.57 -10.65
CA TYR A 555 37.60 9.94 -10.86
C TYR A 555 36.77 10.90 -10.02
N VAL A 556 37.39 11.54 -9.03
CA VAL A 556 36.77 12.60 -8.25
C VAL A 556 37.31 13.94 -8.72
N ARG A 557 36.45 14.77 -9.29
CA ARG A 557 36.76 16.17 -9.59
C ARG A 557 36.47 17.01 -8.34
N ASN A 558 37.50 17.70 -7.84
CA ASN A 558 37.36 18.65 -6.75
C ASN A 558 38.23 19.87 -7.08
N THR A 559 37.59 20.97 -7.48
CA THR A 559 38.30 22.20 -7.86
C THR A 559 38.77 23.02 -6.67
N ASP A 560 38.22 22.74 -5.49
CA ASP A 560 38.53 23.42 -4.23
C ASP A 560 39.67 22.72 -3.47
N ALA A 561 40.14 21.58 -3.99
CA ALA A 561 41.26 20.81 -3.47
C ALA A 561 42.49 21.68 -3.16
N GLY A 562 42.93 21.70 -1.90
CA GLY A 562 44.08 22.47 -1.42
C GLY A 562 43.80 23.96 -1.13
N LEU A 563 42.56 24.42 -1.27
CA LEU A 563 42.13 25.74 -0.79
C LEU A 563 41.82 25.69 0.71
N LEU A 564 41.65 26.86 1.34
CA LEU A 564 41.21 26.95 2.75
C LEU A 564 39.77 26.45 2.96
N THR A 565 39.01 26.29 1.88
CA THR A 565 37.64 25.76 1.83
C THR A 565 37.58 24.27 1.55
N ASP A 566 38.73 23.60 1.35
CA ASP A 566 38.80 22.17 1.02
C ASP A 566 38.29 21.31 2.18
N ASN A 567 37.16 20.63 1.97
CA ASN A 567 36.62 19.64 2.89
C ASN A 567 37.07 18.23 2.49
N PRO A 568 37.23 17.30 3.45
CA PRO A 568 37.41 15.89 3.12
C PRO A 568 36.21 15.36 2.34
N VAL A 569 36.49 14.63 1.27
CA VAL A 569 35.50 14.09 0.35
C VAL A 569 35.40 12.58 0.55
N TYR A 570 34.18 12.06 0.49
CA TYR A 570 33.82 10.66 0.70
C TYR A 570 33.11 10.12 -0.55
N VAL A 571 33.45 8.89 -0.96
CA VAL A 571 32.70 8.14 -1.96
C VAL A 571 32.23 6.85 -1.33
N ASP A 572 30.93 6.70 -1.19
CA ASP A 572 30.29 5.46 -0.75
C ASP A 572 29.76 4.71 -1.99
N ALA A 573 30.21 3.48 -2.19
CA ALA A 573 29.84 2.65 -3.32
C ALA A 573 29.11 1.39 -2.86
N TRP A 574 27.93 1.10 -3.38
CA TRP A 574 27.16 -0.11 -3.11
C TRP A 574 27.10 -1.00 -4.34
N PHE A 575 27.05 -2.30 -4.13
CA PHE A 575 26.93 -3.30 -5.18
C PHE A 575 25.95 -4.36 -4.70
N ASP A 576 24.78 -4.46 -5.34
CA ASP A 576 23.74 -5.44 -4.96
C ASP A 576 24.17 -6.84 -5.43
N TRP A 577 25.06 -7.46 -4.66
CA TRP A 577 25.64 -8.77 -4.97
C TRP A 577 24.62 -9.89 -4.84
N ASN A 578 23.63 -9.69 -3.98
CA ASN A 578 22.61 -10.68 -3.68
C ASN A 578 21.34 -10.54 -4.55
N GLN A 579 21.27 -9.50 -5.39
CA GLN A 579 20.21 -9.20 -6.36
C GLN A 579 18.82 -9.09 -5.72
N ASN A 580 18.72 -8.54 -4.51
CA ASN A 580 17.43 -8.37 -3.84
C ASN A 580 16.77 -7.02 -4.14
N GLY A 581 17.44 -6.13 -4.88
CA GLY A 581 16.88 -4.84 -5.24
C GLY A 581 17.06 -3.74 -4.19
N VAL A 582 17.90 -3.97 -3.18
CA VAL A 582 18.13 -3.02 -2.08
C VAL A 582 19.62 -2.87 -1.82
N PHE A 583 20.12 -1.63 -1.83
CA PHE A 583 21.51 -1.35 -1.48
C PHE A 583 21.72 -1.37 0.03
N GLU A 584 22.47 -2.34 0.54
CA GLU A 584 22.62 -2.52 1.99
C GLU A 584 23.96 -2.03 2.54
N VAL A 585 23.98 -1.69 3.82
CA VAL A 585 25.22 -1.23 4.49
C VAL A 585 26.34 -2.27 4.42
N GLN A 586 26.01 -3.57 4.36
CA GLN A 586 26.99 -4.66 4.26
C GLN A 586 27.63 -4.78 2.88
N GLU A 587 26.98 -4.27 1.85
CA GLU A 587 27.46 -4.27 0.47
C GLU A 587 28.30 -3.04 0.13
N ARG A 588 28.42 -2.12 1.09
CA ARG A 588 29.08 -0.83 0.90
C ARG A 588 30.59 -0.93 0.96
N GLN A 589 31.25 -0.36 -0.03
CA GLN A 589 32.66 -0.01 -0.05
C GLN A 589 32.82 1.49 0.13
N ARG A 590 33.80 1.90 0.95
CA ARG A 590 34.00 3.32 1.29
C ARG A 590 35.38 3.80 0.89
N PHE A 591 35.41 4.96 0.27
CA PHE A 591 36.62 5.65 -0.17
C PHE A 591 36.59 7.10 0.27
N GLY A 592 37.74 7.77 0.28
CA GLY A 592 37.77 9.18 0.57
C GLY A 592 39.12 9.83 0.32
N THR A 593 39.16 11.16 0.29
CA THR A 593 40.40 11.92 0.09
C THR A 593 41.29 11.89 1.35
N LEU A 594 42.48 12.49 1.25
CA LEU A 594 43.44 12.53 2.35
C LEU A 594 42.81 13.11 3.63
N GLY A 595 42.99 12.40 4.75
CA GLY A 595 42.48 12.83 6.07
C GLY A 595 41.18 12.16 6.51
N THR A 596 40.49 11.42 5.62
CA THR A 596 39.27 10.67 5.94
C THR A 596 39.51 9.37 6.73
N GLY A 597 40.71 8.80 6.63
CA GLY A 597 41.04 7.49 7.21
C GLY A 597 40.52 6.28 6.41
N LEU A 598 39.98 6.52 5.21
CA LEU A 598 39.47 5.50 4.29
C LEU A 598 40.52 5.13 3.22
N THR A 599 40.17 4.18 2.33
CA THR A 599 40.95 3.91 1.12
C THR A 599 41.06 5.19 0.31
N GLN A 600 42.29 5.66 0.11
CA GLN A 600 42.55 7.00 -0.38
C GLN A 600 42.19 7.16 -1.86
N LEU A 601 41.41 8.19 -2.17
CA LEU A 601 41.21 8.76 -3.50
C LEU A 601 42.05 10.04 -3.66
N PHE A 602 42.39 10.36 -4.90
CA PHE A 602 43.11 11.59 -5.26
C PHE A 602 42.19 12.54 -6.04
N ASN A 603 42.22 13.81 -5.67
CA ASN A 603 41.47 14.85 -6.36
C ASN A 603 41.99 15.04 -7.80
N ASN A 604 41.06 15.19 -8.75
CA ASN A 604 41.26 15.46 -10.16
C ASN A 604 42.09 14.39 -10.91
N VAL A 605 42.13 13.16 -10.40
CA VAL A 605 42.86 12.02 -11.01
C VAL A 605 42.06 10.73 -10.80
N THR A 606 42.00 9.87 -11.82
CA THR A 606 41.37 8.55 -11.68
C THR A 606 42.22 7.67 -10.77
N THR A 607 41.62 7.22 -9.67
CA THR A 607 42.24 6.29 -8.72
C THR A 607 41.74 4.88 -9.00
N THR A 608 42.65 3.94 -9.25
CA THR A 608 42.30 2.53 -9.39
C THR A 608 42.21 1.88 -8.01
N VAL A 609 41.04 1.33 -7.69
CA VAL A 609 40.79 0.60 -6.45
C VAL A 609 40.36 -0.83 -6.75
N GLN A 610 40.65 -1.77 -5.84
CA GLN A 610 40.23 -3.16 -5.96
C GLN A 610 38.94 -3.40 -5.18
N ILE A 611 37.97 -4.03 -5.82
CA ILE A 611 36.71 -4.47 -5.23
C ILE A 611 36.73 -6.00 -5.15
N THR A 612 36.61 -6.56 -3.96
CA THR A 612 36.46 -8.01 -3.77
C THR A 612 35.00 -8.39 -3.91
N VAL A 613 34.68 -9.21 -4.90
CA VAL A 613 33.33 -9.72 -5.13
C VAL A 613 33.08 -10.91 -4.19
N PRO A 614 32.03 -10.92 -3.37
CA PRO A 614 31.73 -12.04 -2.48
C PRO A 614 31.57 -13.37 -3.24
N PRO A 615 32.00 -14.51 -2.66
CA PRO A 615 31.73 -15.84 -3.22
C PRO A 615 30.24 -16.16 -3.36
N SER A 616 29.41 -15.53 -2.52
CA SER A 616 27.96 -15.67 -2.50
C SER A 616 27.24 -14.75 -3.50
N ALA A 617 27.96 -13.95 -4.28
CA ALA A 617 27.34 -13.07 -5.27
C ALA A 617 26.58 -13.91 -6.32
N LEU A 618 25.33 -13.53 -6.58
CA LEU A 618 24.48 -14.23 -7.54
C LEU A 618 24.88 -13.83 -8.97
N PRO A 619 24.91 -14.78 -9.93
CA PRO A 619 25.20 -14.47 -11.32
C PRO A 619 24.01 -13.77 -11.99
N GLY A 620 24.28 -12.82 -12.88
CA GLY A 620 23.25 -12.05 -13.61
C GLY A 620 23.50 -10.54 -13.62
N PRO A 621 22.62 -9.77 -14.28
CA PRO A 621 22.62 -8.32 -14.22
C PRO A 621 22.16 -7.83 -12.84
N THR A 622 22.80 -6.78 -12.34
CA THR A 622 22.44 -6.08 -11.09
C THR A 622 22.94 -4.64 -11.18
N TYR A 623 22.76 -3.83 -10.15
CA TYR A 623 23.20 -2.43 -10.14
C TYR A 623 24.25 -2.15 -9.07
N ALA A 624 25.03 -1.10 -9.31
CA ALA A 624 25.92 -0.48 -8.35
C ALA A 624 25.58 1.01 -8.24
N ARG A 625 25.75 1.59 -7.05
CA ARG A 625 25.48 3.00 -6.75
C ARG A 625 26.69 3.66 -6.15
N PHE A 626 27.07 4.83 -6.64
CA PHE A 626 28.16 5.64 -6.12
C PHE A 626 27.62 6.96 -5.62
N ARG A 627 27.93 7.33 -4.37
CA ARG A 627 27.55 8.62 -3.79
C ARG A 627 28.77 9.37 -3.34
N LEU A 628 29.03 10.51 -3.97
CA LEU A 628 30.10 11.44 -3.65
C LEU A 628 29.58 12.51 -2.69
N SER A 629 30.26 12.78 -1.56
CA SER A 629 29.83 13.85 -0.65
C SER A 629 30.97 14.39 0.20
N GLU A 630 30.82 15.62 0.72
CA GLU A 630 31.70 16.18 1.76
C GLU A 630 31.30 15.74 3.18
N SER A 631 30.20 14.99 3.31
CA SER A 631 29.75 14.42 4.59
C SER A 631 30.20 12.95 4.74
N PRO A 632 30.65 12.53 5.93
CA PRO A 632 31.14 11.18 6.17
C PRO A 632 30.07 10.09 6.19
N PHE A 633 28.79 10.37 5.92
CA PHE A 633 27.73 9.35 5.83
C PHE A 633 26.49 9.86 5.10
N THR A 634 26.13 9.24 3.97
CA THR A 634 24.93 9.62 3.18
C THR A 634 23.89 8.50 3.01
N GLY A 635 24.19 7.25 3.41
CA GLY A 635 23.28 6.11 3.20
C GLY A 635 23.00 5.83 1.71
N PRO A 636 22.28 4.76 1.35
CA PRO A 636 21.97 4.45 -0.05
C PRO A 636 20.81 5.29 -0.64
N VAL A 637 20.06 5.99 0.23
CA VAL A 637 18.87 6.79 -0.07
C VAL A 637 18.93 8.13 0.66
N GLY A 638 18.00 9.06 0.38
CA GLY A 638 17.90 10.34 1.08
C GLY A 638 18.86 11.43 0.59
N THR A 639 18.78 12.61 1.20
CA THR A 639 19.44 13.84 0.71
C THR A 639 20.83 14.06 1.30
N ALA A 640 21.76 14.56 0.49
CA ALA A 640 23.06 15.08 0.91
C ALA A 640 23.25 16.54 0.44
N SER A 641 24.06 17.32 1.17
CA SER A 641 24.23 18.76 0.99
C SER A 641 25.19 19.18 -0.13
N SER A 642 25.85 18.22 -0.76
CA SER A 642 26.89 18.46 -1.78
C SER A 642 27.27 17.11 -2.42
N GLY A 643 27.57 17.13 -3.71
CA GLY A 643 28.14 16.02 -4.46
C GLY A 643 27.18 15.45 -5.50
N GLU A 644 27.24 14.14 -5.73
CA GLU A 644 26.65 13.47 -6.89
C GLU A 644 26.28 12.00 -6.56
N VAL A 645 25.35 11.44 -7.33
CA VAL A 645 24.94 10.05 -7.36
C VAL A 645 25.10 9.52 -8.79
N GLU A 646 25.91 8.48 -8.97
CA GLU A 646 25.97 7.77 -10.26
C GLU A 646 25.53 6.31 -10.04
N ASP A 647 24.73 5.77 -10.96
CA ASP A 647 24.23 4.40 -10.91
C ASP A 647 24.67 3.61 -12.14
N TYR A 648 25.09 2.36 -11.97
CA TYR A 648 25.63 1.57 -13.07
C TYR A 648 25.03 0.16 -13.12
N SER A 649 24.52 -0.23 -14.28
CA SER A 649 24.22 -1.63 -14.57
C SER A 649 25.52 -2.43 -14.67
N ILE A 650 25.66 -3.46 -13.84
CA ILE A 650 26.79 -4.37 -13.82
C ILE A 650 26.35 -5.81 -14.10
N PHE A 651 27.29 -6.65 -14.48
CA PHE A 651 27.04 -8.07 -14.71
C PHE A 651 27.97 -8.94 -13.87
N VAL A 652 27.38 -9.85 -13.10
CA VAL A 652 28.10 -10.82 -12.28
C VAL A 652 28.12 -12.18 -12.98
N ALA A 653 29.33 -12.73 -13.18
CA ALA A 653 29.53 -14.09 -13.66
C ALA A 653 29.91 -15.03 -12.51
N VAL A 654 29.58 -16.32 -12.71
CA VAL A 654 29.96 -17.39 -11.78
C VAL A 654 31.49 -17.56 -11.70
N ASN A 655 31.97 -18.03 -10.55
CA ASN A 655 33.34 -18.49 -10.37
C ASN A 655 33.63 -19.69 -11.30
N PRO A 656 34.61 -19.59 -12.23
CA PRO A 656 34.89 -20.65 -13.19
C PRO A 656 35.54 -21.90 -12.57
N TYR A 657 36.02 -21.82 -11.32
CA TYR A 657 36.66 -22.91 -10.59
C TYR A 657 35.76 -23.57 -9.55
N GLN A 658 34.49 -23.17 -9.47
CA GLN A 658 33.48 -23.81 -8.63
C GLN A 658 32.45 -24.51 -9.53
N ASN A 659 32.06 -25.73 -9.17
CA ASN A 659 31.09 -26.48 -9.95
C ASN A 659 29.69 -25.84 -9.78
N PRO A 660 29.04 -25.39 -10.86
CA PRO A 660 27.73 -24.72 -10.79
C PRO A 660 26.59 -25.66 -10.43
N SER A 661 26.69 -26.96 -10.71
CA SER A 661 25.65 -27.95 -10.41
C SER A 661 25.73 -28.47 -8.98
N ASN A 662 26.94 -28.74 -8.51
CA ASN A 662 27.20 -29.18 -7.15
C ASN A 662 28.62 -28.82 -6.75
N ARG A 663 28.78 -27.78 -5.93
CA ARG A 663 30.09 -27.24 -5.51
C ARG A 663 31.04 -28.28 -4.89
N PHE A 664 30.51 -29.39 -4.34
CA PHE A 664 31.30 -30.43 -3.69
C PHE A 664 31.84 -31.50 -4.67
N ASP A 665 31.30 -31.55 -5.89
CA ASP A 665 31.77 -32.42 -6.97
C ASP A 665 32.84 -31.68 -7.79
N THR A 666 34.10 -31.89 -7.43
CA THR A 666 35.23 -31.11 -7.95
C THR A 666 35.65 -31.54 -9.36
N ASN A 667 35.27 -32.75 -9.77
CA ASN A 667 35.64 -33.33 -11.07
C ASN A 667 34.46 -33.48 -12.04
N ALA A 668 33.28 -32.97 -11.67
CA ALA A 668 32.07 -33.03 -12.48
C ALA A 668 31.61 -34.45 -12.80
N SER A 669 31.85 -35.41 -11.90
CA SER A 669 31.42 -36.80 -12.06
C SER A 669 29.93 -37.03 -11.79
N LEU A 670 29.22 -35.98 -11.35
CA LEU A 670 27.83 -35.99 -10.87
C LEU A 670 27.64 -36.66 -9.50
N ALA A 671 28.72 -36.98 -8.79
CA ALA A 671 28.69 -37.57 -7.47
C ALA A 671 29.77 -36.96 -6.57
N VAL A 672 29.46 -36.76 -5.29
CA VAL A 672 30.45 -36.35 -4.29
C VAL A 672 31.11 -37.61 -3.74
N THR A 673 32.42 -37.76 -3.97
CA THR A 673 33.18 -38.95 -3.57
C THR A 673 34.46 -38.57 -2.80
N PRO A 674 35.10 -39.51 -2.08
CA PRO A 674 36.42 -39.26 -1.50
C PRO A 674 37.49 -38.84 -2.51
N LEU A 675 37.29 -39.15 -3.81
CA LEU A 675 38.19 -38.71 -4.88
C LEU A 675 38.22 -37.19 -5.01
N ASP A 676 37.09 -36.51 -4.81
CA ASP A 676 36.98 -35.05 -4.92
C ASP A 676 37.87 -34.35 -3.89
N ALA A 677 37.78 -34.76 -2.62
CA ALA A 677 38.65 -34.24 -1.57
C ALA A 677 40.13 -34.54 -1.85
N LEU A 678 40.44 -35.75 -2.32
CA LEU A 678 41.81 -36.15 -2.63
C LEU A 678 42.38 -35.36 -3.81
N GLN A 679 41.57 -35.03 -4.82
CA GLN A 679 42.00 -34.24 -5.96
C GLN A 679 42.36 -32.81 -5.55
N VAL A 680 41.56 -32.18 -4.68
CA VAL A 680 41.85 -30.86 -4.10
C VAL A 680 43.16 -30.88 -3.29
N ILE A 681 43.32 -31.87 -2.40
CA ILE A 681 44.55 -32.04 -1.59
C ILE A 681 45.78 -32.22 -2.50
N ASN A 682 45.66 -33.07 -3.52
CA ASN A 682 46.76 -33.32 -4.45
C ASN A 682 47.06 -32.09 -5.31
N ALA A 683 46.05 -31.30 -5.69
CA ALA A 683 46.24 -30.06 -6.44
C ALA A 683 46.99 -29.02 -5.60
N LEU A 684 46.60 -28.87 -4.34
CA LEU A 684 47.29 -28.00 -3.39
C LEU A 684 48.75 -28.45 -3.18
N ALA A 685 48.99 -29.74 -2.97
CA ALA A 685 50.34 -30.28 -2.79
C ALA A 685 51.22 -30.11 -4.05
N ARG A 686 50.65 -30.31 -5.25
CA ARG A 686 51.34 -30.14 -6.53
C ARG A 686 51.73 -28.69 -6.82
N SER A 687 50.94 -27.74 -6.34
CA SER A 687 51.21 -26.30 -6.53
C SER A 687 52.49 -25.83 -5.82
N GLY A 688 53.02 -26.62 -4.86
CA GLY A 688 54.21 -26.27 -4.10
C GLY A 688 54.05 -25.03 -3.21
N SER A 689 52.80 -24.62 -2.94
CA SER A 689 52.51 -23.46 -2.10
C SER A 689 53.07 -23.64 -0.68
N THR A 690 54.05 -22.81 -0.33
CA THR A 690 54.64 -22.76 1.02
C THR A 690 53.70 -22.13 2.04
N THR A 691 52.68 -21.41 1.58
CA THR A 691 51.67 -20.72 2.39
C THR A 691 50.38 -21.52 2.56
N GLY A 692 50.24 -22.68 1.90
CA GLY A 692 49.03 -23.51 1.97
C GLY A 692 47.82 -22.92 1.24
N SER A 693 48.03 -21.93 0.36
CA SER A 693 47.01 -21.28 -0.45
C SER A 693 47.54 -20.97 -1.86
N VAL A 694 46.70 -21.16 -2.88
CA VAL A 694 46.98 -20.82 -4.29
C VAL A 694 45.92 -19.85 -4.78
N ASN A 695 46.33 -18.69 -5.29
CA ASN A 695 45.42 -17.75 -5.93
C ASN A 695 45.12 -18.22 -7.36
N LEU A 696 43.87 -18.62 -7.62
CA LEU A 696 43.44 -19.22 -8.90
C LEU A 696 43.37 -18.20 -10.03
N GLU A 697 43.26 -16.91 -9.72
CA GLU A 697 43.34 -15.81 -10.70
C GLU A 697 44.73 -15.72 -11.34
N THR A 698 45.77 -15.82 -10.52
CA THR A 698 47.17 -15.68 -10.98
C THR A 698 47.82 -17.01 -11.35
N THR A 699 47.33 -18.12 -10.79
CA THR A 699 47.85 -19.47 -11.01
C THR A 699 46.69 -20.45 -11.25
N PRO A 700 46.13 -20.47 -12.47
CA PRO A 700 45.03 -21.36 -12.80
C PRO A 700 45.37 -22.84 -12.59
N ILE A 701 44.45 -23.58 -11.95
CA ILE A 701 44.52 -25.03 -11.81
C ILE A 701 43.40 -25.68 -12.64
N THR A 702 43.74 -26.70 -13.41
CA THR A 702 42.80 -27.41 -14.31
C THR A 702 42.50 -28.84 -13.86
N THR A 703 43.16 -29.34 -12.81
CA THR A 703 42.96 -30.69 -12.27
C THR A 703 43.01 -30.70 -10.72
N PRO A 704 41.86 -30.81 -10.03
CA PRO A 704 40.51 -31.07 -10.55
C PRO A 704 39.93 -29.89 -11.35
N GLN A 705 38.84 -30.12 -12.08
CA GLN A 705 38.20 -29.10 -12.94
C GLN A 705 37.67 -27.93 -12.10
N PHE A 706 37.10 -28.24 -10.94
CA PHE A 706 36.52 -27.27 -10.00
C PHE A 706 37.20 -27.38 -8.64
N PRO A 707 38.42 -26.84 -8.49
CA PRO A 707 39.21 -26.96 -7.26
C PRO A 707 38.73 -26.07 -6.11
N ASP A 708 37.91 -25.05 -6.38
CA ASP A 708 37.46 -24.02 -5.44
C ASP A 708 36.05 -24.33 -4.95
N VAL A 709 35.94 -24.97 -3.79
CA VAL A 709 34.66 -25.48 -3.28
C VAL A 709 33.94 -24.40 -2.48
N ASN A 710 34.66 -23.54 -1.78
CA ASN A 710 34.07 -22.42 -1.03
C ASN A 710 33.80 -21.19 -1.90
N GLY A 711 34.37 -21.13 -3.11
CA GLY A 711 34.17 -20.10 -4.11
C GLY A 711 34.99 -18.83 -3.87
N ASP A 712 36.02 -18.85 -3.02
CA ASP A 712 36.78 -17.66 -2.59
C ASP A 712 37.92 -17.23 -3.53
N GLY A 713 37.98 -17.84 -4.72
CA GLY A 713 38.99 -17.58 -5.73
C GLY A 713 40.35 -18.17 -5.37
N ARG A 714 40.46 -18.94 -4.29
CA ARG A 714 41.70 -19.57 -3.83
C ARG A 714 41.52 -21.05 -3.58
N LEU A 715 42.54 -21.82 -3.96
CA LEU A 715 42.63 -23.22 -3.58
C LEU A 715 43.38 -23.34 -2.25
N THR A 716 42.71 -23.90 -1.25
CA THR A 716 43.18 -24.04 0.14
C THR A 716 42.82 -25.42 0.71
N SER A 717 43.26 -25.69 1.95
CA SER A 717 42.82 -26.89 2.67
C SER A 717 41.34 -26.84 3.09
N SER A 718 40.74 -25.64 3.15
CA SER A 718 39.30 -25.47 3.44
C SER A 718 38.42 -26.10 2.36
N ASP A 719 38.85 -26.04 1.10
CA ASP A 719 38.12 -26.63 -0.02
C ASP A 719 38.02 -28.14 0.12
N ALA A 720 39.13 -28.79 0.47
CA ALA A 720 39.15 -30.23 0.73
C ALA A 720 38.31 -30.59 1.97
N LEU A 721 38.39 -29.77 3.02
CA LEU A 721 37.60 -29.96 4.24
C LEU A 721 36.09 -29.85 3.97
N ALA A 722 35.67 -28.91 3.12
CA ALA A 722 34.27 -28.74 2.74
C ALA A 722 33.71 -30.00 2.07
N VAL A 723 34.47 -30.63 1.17
CA VAL A 723 34.10 -31.92 0.55
C VAL A 723 34.04 -33.05 1.59
N ILE A 724 35.04 -33.13 2.49
CA ILE A 724 35.07 -34.16 3.56
C ILE A 724 33.85 -34.05 4.47
N ASN A 725 33.47 -32.83 4.85
CA ASN A 725 32.28 -32.59 5.67
C ASN A 725 31.00 -33.01 4.94
N GLU A 726 30.89 -32.73 3.64
CA GLU A 726 29.75 -33.18 2.84
C GLU A 726 29.68 -34.71 2.73
N LEU A 727 30.81 -35.39 2.53
CA LEU A 727 30.87 -36.85 2.55
C LEU A 727 30.41 -37.45 3.88
N ALA A 728 30.81 -36.83 5.00
CA ALA A 728 30.34 -37.24 6.31
C ALA A 728 28.82 -37.05 6.46
N ARG A 729 28.28 -35.94 5.95
CA ARG A 729 26.83 -35.67 5.91
C ARG A 729 26.08 -36.71 5.08
N LEU A 730 26.52 -36.98 3.85
CA LEU A 730 25.91 -37.97 2.97
C LEU A 730 25.87 -39.37 3.59
N ASN A 731 26.95 -39.75 4.29
CA ASN A 731 27.03 -41.02 5.02
C ASN A 731 26.07 -41.07 6.22
N SER A 732 25.83 -39.94 6.90
CA SER A 732 24.86 -39.86 8.01
C SER A 732 23.40 -39.89 7.55
N SER A 733 23.11 -39.43 6.33
CA SER A 733 21.78 -39.49 5.70
C SER A 733 21.46 -40.83 5.03
N ALA A 734 22.43 -41.76 4.94
CA ALA A 734 22.28 -43.06 4.30
C ALA A 734 21.69 -44.14 5.22
N ASN A 735 20.75 -43.78 6.11
CA ASN A 735 19.87 -44.74 6.78
C ASN A 735 18.51 -44.77 6.05
N PRO A 736 18.05 -45.92 5.53
CA PRO A 736 17.08 -45.96 4.44
C PRO A 736 15.65 -46.22 4.92
N GLU A 737 14.69 -45.42 4.45
CA GLU A 737 13.31 -45.87 4.26
C GLU A 737 12.93 -45.69 2.79
N GLY A 738 12.52 -46.78 2.13
CA GLY A 738 11.70 -46.74 0.91
C GLY A 738 12.43 -46.85 -0.43
N GLU A 739 12.54 -48.08 -0.92
CA GLU A 739 12.66 -48.54 -2.30
C GLU A 739 12.68 -47.50 -3.45
N GLN A 740 13.85 -47.23 -4.02
CA GLN A 740 13.98 -46.81 -5.42
C GLN A 740 15.13 -47.58 -6.07
N VAL A 741 14.78 -48.48 -7.00
CA VAL A 741 15.73 -49.18 -7.85
C VAL A 741 16.26 -48.20 -8.90
N GLY A 742 17.47 -47.69 -8.66
CA GLY A 742 18.19 -46.85 -9.62
C GLY A 742 19.62 -46.60 -9.18
N THR A 743 20.57 -47.34 -9.77
CA THR A 743 22.00 -46.98 -9.97
C THR A 743 22.82 -46.45 -8.77
N ASN A 744 22.49 -46.79 -7.53
CA ASN A 744 23.28 -46.36 -6.38
C ASN A 744 24.47 -47.27 -6.08
N TYR A 745 25.59 -46.65 -5.72
CA TYR A 745 26.77 -47.34 -5.23
C TYR A 745 26.54 -47.86 -3.82
N VAL A 746 26.94 -49.10 -3.55
CA VAL A 746 26.83 -49.78 -2.26
C VAL A 746 28.21 -49.84 -1.62
N ALA A 747 28.29 -49.63 -0.31
CA ALA A 747 29.55 -49.77 0.43
C ALA A 747 30.05 -51.22 0.40
N ALA A 748 31.16 -51.46 -0.32
CA ALA A 748 31.81 -52.76 -0.41
C ALA A 748 32.78 -52.99 0.76
N ALA A 749 33.32 -51.91 1.33
CA ALA A 749 34.17 -51.90 2.52
C ALA A 749 34.12 -50.50 3.17
N PRO A 750 34.61 -50.32 4.41
CA PRO A 750 34.75 -48.99 5.00
C PRO A 750 35.55 -48.07 4.07
N GLY A 751 34.86 -47.08 3.49
CA GLY A 751 35.45 -46.10 2.56
C GLY A 751 35.54 -46.50 1.09
N VAL A 752 34.97 -47.64 0.66
CA VAL A 752 34.93 -48.05 -0.76
C VAL A 752 33.50 -48.29 -1.22
N LEU A 753 33.09 -47.57 -2.27
CA LEU A 753 31.78 -47.70 -2.91
C LEU A 753 31.91 -48.48 -4.22
N ALA A 754 31.05 -49.48 -4.44
CA ALA A 754 30.97 -50.27 -5.67
C ALA A 754 29.59 -50.11 -6.29
N SER A 755 29.47 -50.11 -7.63
CA SER A 755 28.13 -50.09 -8.25
C SER A 755 27.35 -51.34 -7.81
N GLY A 756 26.02 -51.25 -7.73
CA GLY A 756 25.18 -52.39 -7.31
C GLY A 756 25.45 -53.69 -8.10
N SER A 757 25.87 -53.58 -9.36
CA SER A 757 26.32 -54.68 -10.21
C SER A 757 27.65 -55.31 -9.76
N THR A 758 28.61 -54.52 -9.30
CA THR A 758 29.90 -54.99 -8.79
C THR A 758 29.74 -55.63 -7.41
N ALA A 759 28.88 -55.08 -6.55
CA ALA A 759 28.58 -55.68 -5.24
C ALA A 759 27.89 -57.05 -5.37
N LEU A 760 26.94 -57.18 -6.30
CA LEU A 760 26.33 -58.47 -6.65
C LEU A 760 27.34 -59.43 -7.30
N GLY A 761 28.22 -58.92 -8.18
CA GLY A 761 29.30 -59.69 -8.79
C GLY A 761 30.26 -60.27 -7.75
N ASP A 762 30.72 -59.48 -6.78
CA ASP A 762 31.58 -59.93 -5.69
C ASP A 762 30.88 -60.92 -4.76
N LEU A 763 29.57 -60.74 -4.51
CA LEU A 763 28.78 -61.71 -3.74
C LEU A 763 28.67 -63.06 -4.47
N LEU A 764 28.47 -63.04 -5.80
CA LEU A 764 28.42 -64.24 -6.65
C LEU A 764 29.81 -64.90 -6.77
N ILE A 765 30.88 -64.12 -6.80
CA ILE A 765 32.26 -64.63 -6.76
C ILE A 765 32.55 -65.26 -5.40
N TYR A 766 32.14 -64.63 -4.30
CA TYR A 766 32.33 -65.19 -2.94
C TYR A 766 31.52 -66.48 -2.72
N GLN A 767 30.31 -66.56 -3.29
CA GLN A 767 29.48 -67.77 -3.27
C GLN A 767 30.01 -68.88 -4.20
N SER A 768 30.64 -68.54 -5.33
CA SER A 768 31.25 -69.52 -6.24
C SER A 768 32.63 -70.01 -5.81
N VAL A 769 33.39 -69.23 -5.04
CA VAL A 769 34.71 -69.61 -4.51
C VAL A 769 34.60 -70.54 -3.28
N ASN A 770 33.48 -70.52 -2.54
CA ASN A 770 33.25 -71.36 -1.35
C ASN A 770 32.30 -72.54 -1.58
N GLY A 771 31.89 -72.82 -2.83
CA GLY A 771 30.90 -73.85 -3.18
C GLY A 771 31.38 -74.87 -4.22
N THR A 772 32.30 -75.77 -3.86
CA THR A 772 32.43 -77.10 -4.52
C THR A 772 31.64 -78.11 -3.68
N LEU A 773 30.75 -78.95 -4.23
CA LEU A 773 31.12 -80.13 -5.02
C LEU A 773 29.96 -80.61 -5.92
N ALA A 774 30.11 -80.46 -7.24
CA ALA A 774 29.75 -81.48 -8.24
C ALA A 774 30.40 -81.09 -9.59
N GLY A 775 31.58 -81.62 -9.87
CA GLY A 775 32.10 -81.70 -11.25
C GLY A 775 31.65 -83.01 -11.92
N PRO A 776 32.25 -83.44 -13.06
CA PRO A 776 32.92 -82.67 -14.12
C PRO A 776 32.53 -83.15 -15.55
N SER A 777 32.78 -82.33 -16.58
CA SER A 777 33.14 -82.69 -17.99
C SER A 777 33.00 -81.43 -18.87
N ASP A 778 34.08 -80.77 -19.26
CA ASP A 778 34.91 -81.04 -20.46
C ASP A 778 34.22 -80.72 -21.80
N ASP A 779 34.62 -79.57 -22.34
CA ASP A 779 35.27 -79.40 -23.66
C ASP A 779 34.46 -78.97 -24.93
N VAL A 780 35.14 -78.04 -25.64
CA VAL A 780 35.21 -77.69 -27.08
C VAL A 780 34.30 -76.62 -27.75
N ASP A 781 35.03 -75.72 -28.45
CA ASP A 781 34.82 -75.11 -29.79
C ASP A 781 34.24 -73.67 -29.88
N GLN A 782 35.06 -72.66 -30.20
CA GLN A 782 35.44 -72.15 -31.56
C GLN A 782 34.28 -71.50 -32.33
N SER A 783 34.42 -70.41 -33.06
CA SER A 783 35.48 -69.45 -33.41
C SER A 783 34.82 -68.44 -34.37
N SER A 784 35.34 -67.20 -34.46
CA SER A 784 35.50 -66.39 -35.71
C SER A 784 34.28 -66.07 -36.58
N SER A 785 34.16 -64.98 -37.34
CA SER A 785 34.84 -63.70 -37.60
C SER A 785 34.03 -63.02 -38.74
N ASP A 786 34.46 -61.83 -39.14
CA ASP A 786 34.19 -61.11 -40.41
C ASP A 786 33.07 -60.04 -40.32
N VAL A 787 33.37 -58.74 -40.19
CA VAL A 787 34.10 -57.75 -41.02
C VAL A 787 33.27 -57.18 -42.19
N GLU A 788 32.89 -55.91 -42.00
CA GLU A 788 32.75 -54.79 -42.96
C GLU A 788 31.55 -54.60 -43.92
N GLN A 789 30.97 -53.40 -43.74
CA GLN A 789 30.72 -52.32 -44.73
C GLN A 789 29.47 -52.31 -45.65
N GLN A 790 28.55 -51.40 -45.26
CA GLN A 790 28.03 -50.26 -46.05
C GLN A 790 26.88 -50.50 -47.11
N PRO A 791 26.13 -49.47 -47.56
CA PRO A 791 24.79 -49.13 -47.06
C PRO A 791 23.69 -48.96 -48.15
N VAL A 792 22.55 -48.37 -47.73
CA VAL A 792 21.46 -47.61 -48.41
C VAL A 792 20.22 -48.29 -49.05
N ALA A 793 19.07 -47.98 -48.40
CA ALA A 793 17.78 -47.44 -48.91
C ALA A 793 16.75 -48.30 -49.71
N ALA A 794 15.54 -48.46 -49.14
CA ALA A 794 14.27 -47.79 -49.53
C ALA A 794 12.97 -48.63 -49.34
N VAL A 795 12.09 -48.13 -48.43
CA VAL A 795 10.61 -47.98 -48.49
C VAL A 795 9.69 -49.10 -49.05
N ALA A 796 8.75 -49.62 -48.22
CA ALA A 796 7.27 -49.46 -48.36
C ALA A 796 6.38 -50.38 -47.45
N GLN A 797 5.45 -49.71 -46.74
CA GLN A 797 4.01 -50.03 -46.47
C GLN A 797 3.53 -51.09 -45.42
N GLN A 798 2.75 -50.58 -44.44
CA GLN A 798 1.77 -51.21 -43.51
C GLN A 798 0.42 -51.60 -44.22
N PRO A 799 -0.72 -52.04 -43.59
CA PRO A 799 -1.12 -52.27 -42.16
C PRO A 799 -1.98 -53.55 -41.87
N THR A 800 -2.22 -53.96 -40.61
CA THR A 800 -3.46 -53.85 -39.77
C THR A 800 -3.44 -55.03 -38.76
N LYS A 801 -3.99 -55.08 -37.52
CA LYS A 801 -5.29 -54.64 -36.93
C LYS A 801 -5.21 -54.52 -35.38
N THR A 802 -6.21 -53.84 -34.81
CA THR A 802 -6.49 -53.50 -33.40
C THR A 802 -7.55 -54.38 -32.70
N SER A 803 -7.69 -54.17 -31.37
CA SER A 803 -8.78 -54.54 -30.41
C SER A 803 -8.51 -55.82 -29.57
N VAL A 804 -8.74 -55.89 -28.23
CA VAL A 804 -10.07 -55.91 -27.53
C VAL A 804 -10.00 -55.51 -26.03
N PHE A 805 -9.76 -54.24 -25.68
CA PHE A 805 -10.00 -53.77 -24.30
C PHE A 805 -10.56 -52.34 -24.25
N ASP A 806 -11.70 -52.15 -24.94
CA ASP A 806 -12.59 -51.04 -24.68
C ASP A 806 -13.88 -51.53 -23.97
N SER A 807 -14.05 -50.99 -22.75
CA SER A 807 -15.28 -50.74 -21.98
C SER A 807 -15.97 -51.79 -21.08
N ALA A 808 -16.13 -51.33 -19.83
CA ALA A 808 -17.37 -51.13 -19.06
C ALA A 808 -18.06 -52.31 -18.33
N ALA A 809 -17.68 -52.47 -17.06
CA ALA A 809 -18.48 -52.75 -15.85
C ALA A 809 -17.45 -53.19 -14.79
N SER A 810 -17.27 -52.63 -13.60
CA SER A 810 -18.19 -52.04 -12.65
C SER A 810 -17.37 -51.52 -11.46
N ILE A 811 -17.68 -50.30 -10.98
CA ILE A 811 -17.98 -49.96 -9.57
C ILE A 811 -16.90 -50.42 -8.57
N GLU A 812 -16.03 -49.57 -8.03
CA GLU A 812 -16.27 -48.68 -6.88
C GLU A 812 -15.09 -47.68 -6.82
N LEU A 813 -15.28 -46.43 -7.26
CA LEU A 813 -14.34 -45.32 -7.01
C LEU A 813 -15.06 -44.08 -6.46
N ASP A 814 -16.32 -44.23 -6.04
CA ASP A 814 -17.10 -43.21 -5.33
C ASP A 814 -17.01 -43.33 -3.80
N SER A 815 -16.23 -44.27 -3.23
CA SER A 815 -16.23 -44.51 -1.77
C SER A 815 -14.96 -44.08 -1.01
N ILE A 816 -13.99 -43.40 -1.64
CA ILE A 816 -12.78 -42.90 -0.93
C ILE A 816 -12.77 -41.37 -0.83
N VAL A 817 -13.60 -40.69 -1.62
CA VAL A 817 -13.76 -39.23 -1.54
C VAL A 817 -14.74 -38.82 -0.42
N ASP A 818 -15.72 -39.68 -0.08
CA ASP A 818 -16.63 -39.46 1.05
C ASP A 818 -15.96 -39.69 2.43
N ASP A 819 -14.97 -40.58 2.52
CA ASP A 819 -14.23 -40.81 3.78
C ASP A 819 -13.21 -39.69 4.09
N LEU A 820 -12.73 -38.96 3.07
CA LEU A 820 -11.85 -37.80 3.26
C LEU A 820 -12.64 -36.50 3.54
N ALA A 821 -13.91 -36.44 3.12
CA ALA A 821 -14.82 -35.34 3.47
C ALA A 821 -15.40 -35.47 4.89
N ALA A 822 -15.49 -36.69 5.44
CA ALA A 822 -15.95 -36.94 6.81
C ALA A 822 -14.89 -36.63 7.88
N ASP A 823 -13.59 -36.81 7.60
CA ASP A 823 -12.50 -36.49 8.55
C ASP A 823 -12.17 -35.00 8.61
N ALA A 824 -12.45 -34.24 7.54
CA ALA A 824 -12.33 -32.78 7.54
C ALA A 824 -13.46 -32.08 8.33
N ALA A 825 -14.64 -32.70 8.46
CA ALA A 825 -15.78 -32.17 9.20
C ALA A 825 -15.73 -32.44 10.72
N ASN A 826 -14.95 -33.43 11.18
CA ASN A 826 -14.82 -33.79 12.60
C ASN A 826 -13.74 -33.01 13.38
N SER A 827 -13.04 -32.06 12.76
CA SER A 827 -12.02 -31.23 13.45
C SER A 827 -12.45 -29.78 13.76
N LYS A 828 -13.70 -29.39 13.42
CA LYS A 828 -14.25 -28.05 13.73
C LYS A 828 -15.63 -28.15 14.39
N GLY A 829 -15.65 -28.60 15.64
CA GLY A 829 -16.85 -28.55 16.47
C GLY A 829 -16.58 -28.88 17.93
N GLN A 830 -16.79 -27.89 18.80
CA GLN A 830 -16.80 -27.93 20.28
C GLN A 830 -15.42 -27.89 20.96
N SER A 831 -14.91 -26.71 21.33
CA SER A 831 -15.29 -25.90 22.50
C SER A 831 -14.75 -26.42 23.84
N GLY A 832 -13.76 -25.70 24.36
CA GLY A 832 -13.77 -25.29 25.77
C GLY A 832 -12.52 -25.64 26.57
N GLY A 833 -11.80 -24.61 27.00
CA GLY A 833 -11.05 -24.64 28.25
C GLY A 833 -9.57 -24.26 28.17
N SER A 834 -9.28 -23.06 28.68
CA SER A 834 -8.05 -22.63 29.36
C SER A 834 -6.73 -22.60 28.58
N GLU A 835 -6.29 -21.36 28.35
CA GLU A 835 -4.92 -20.83 28.46
C GLU A 835 -3.78 -21.55 27.73
N SER A 836 -3.25 -20.81 26.75
CA SER A 836 -2.06 -21.10 25.96
C SER A 836 -0.82 -21.24 26.85
N GLU A 837 -0.29 -22.47 26.97
CA GLU A 837 1.03 -22.75 27.55
C GLU A 837 2.19 -22.12 26.75
N LEU A 838 1.90 -21.51 25.59
CA LEU A 838 2.87 -20.72 24.81
C LEU A 838 3.04 -19.30 25.38
N ASP A 839 2.05 -18.73 26.07
CA ASP A 839 2.18 -17.40 26.69
C ASP A 839 2.99 -17.42 28.00
N GLN A 840 3.07 -18.58 28.69
CA GLN A 840 3.93 -18.73 29.87
C GLN A 840 5.41 -18.96 29.51
N PHE A 841 5.72 -19.43 28.30
CA PHE A 841 7.10 -19.61 27.87
C PHE A 841 7.77 -18.27 27.54
N PHE A 842 7.07 -17.36 26.85
CA PHE A 842 7.60 -16.04 26.50
C PHE A 842 7.65 -15.05 27.67
N ALA A 843 6.84 -15.23 28.71
CA ALA A 843 6.93 -14.45 29.95
C ALA A 843 8.09 -14.86 30.88
N SER A 844 8.84 -15.92 30.55
CA SER A 844 9.99 -16.40 31.35
C SER A 844 11.36 -15.96 30.82
N LEU A 845 11.38 -15.14 29.76
CA LEU A 845 12.59 -14.62 29.12
C LEU A 845 12.65 -13.07 29.09
N SER A 846 12.15 -12.42 30.15
CA SER A 846 12.41 -11.00 30.44
C SER A 846 12.61 -10.77 31.94
#